data_AF-G0SGB7-F1
#
_entry.id   AF-G0SGB7-F1
#
_cell.length_a   1.000
_cell.length_b   1.000
_cell.length_c   1.000
_cell.angle_alpha   90.00
_cell.angle_beta   90.00
_cell.angle_gamma   90.00
#
_symmetry.space_group_name_H-M   'P 1'
#
loop_
_entity.id
_entity.type
_entity.pdbx_description
1 polymer ?
#
loop_
_entity_poly.entity_id
_entity_poly.type
_entity_poly.pdbx_seq_one_letter_code
_entity_poly.pdbx_strand_id
1 'polypeptide(L)'
;MPSSRENARLWLLLFIFFLTLFSRSDGPSSILSSTFGNDPGLVQLREAHGILNSTTWGAFVPNEVKEHSPPWDSPRFLNLTGFRSTDGFAWKDLTYFKNRCTQWSNHVYPPDSSGISWNHGPEKKTWQNATGTVHGKWVRRKGSVPRTAASYNLTAIAPGVDWAFEEEHDITDGWAWNVTGNHGTILLRLHEDDSDVVYTEPLEDGEQLHSASVAREISAVANIQDEETATASSFALRLYGVHWPRQGSILLTTTSEKFAGIFGLPHLSPDPEFFHSSQMLLNRTIDAVLRRRERSRFSGSSNPWTAVVEEDGLDDVPIPRCEYIMYLQLHPIHYNVLGDDNPNHSPLEIDKLERELRFPTGAPRWGVPELRMSMVAWSPDCSYYLESKGPPLFPSVEGEHLVGVKSEILLARIKLWMFGFAAILMGQLWLLQGQMKESNTPSTLGRINFYTVATMLMADGLVFVCSSAWSLSATNTFLPSLMLTFAAFMSMTIGAGFLSEIYKNQEPERRREQQQQQQQQQRTNNAQPTAVNQSSSSGRLPAPVTAGPVRPLSPPIIIPSDQDIDAEIAANSSPGASTLPTGATTTGPSRPRLSSFASITGTFVFSGILILIITASSLSWPPRARAIYLNIISFTYLSMWVPQIRRNILRNSRRAFAWRFVIGQSVLRLLPFAYFYLVRDNILFVEPDITVFGLLCAWVWIQIFVLGVQDVLGPRAGIPANWLPPVWEYHPVLREDNLEAGGLPIGLVASSSGSTSGDSAPPSPSADRKRSWSLGADETPEDGARRREREKEFQRHAPQITTLLLDCDNTLVLSEELAFAACADLLNEIASSKFVPLGQPFTGEQLVVEFVGQNFRGMLHTLRARWQQEHPGYEGLTDDEIETYVKLEEDKVIERLKRDLVPCVGAEEALKRVRENREGIKMAVVSSSALRRLKASIEKVGFERFFKDVETGEQLLFSAASSLPKPTSKPDPAIYLYAMEKLGIKPEECVAVEDSKSGTLSGTRAGIKVIGYVGPYKAEEREHMAKVLREAGAIIVMEDWAEFEECLAKIESGSV
;
A
#
# COMPACT_ATOMS: atom_id res chain seq x y z
N MET A 1 -27.45 26.83 -2.84
CA MET A 1 -26.56 25.69 -2.59
C MET A 1 -25.46 26.17 -1.66
N PRO A 2 -25.14 25.48 -0.55
CA PRO A 2 -24.07 25.92 0.34
C PRO A 2 -22.73 25.89 -0.39
N SER A 3 -21.81 26.75 0.04
CA SER A 3 -20.48 26.87 -0.56
C SER A 3 -19.68 25.56 -0.40
N SER A 4 -18.78 25.24 -1.33
CA SER A 4 -18.00 23.98 -1.25
C SER A 4 -17.18 23.84 0.04
N ARG A 5 -16.87 24.97 0.69
CA ARG A 5 -16.23 25.02 2.02
C ARG A 5 -17.15 24.62 3.16
N GLU A 6 -18.44 24.94 3.08
CA GLU A 6 -19.43 24.49 4.08
C GLU A 6 -19.70 23.00 3.95
N ASN A 7 -19.72 22.46 2.74
CA ASN A 7 -19.81 21.01 2.54
C ASN A 7 -18.56 20.30 3.05
N ALA A 8 -17.36 20.82 2.80
CA ALA A 8 -16.13 20.25 3.34
C ALA A 8 -16.09 20.31 4.87
N ARG A 9 -16.58 21.39 5.49
CA ARG A 9 -16.74 21.49 6.94
C ARG A 9 -17.82 20.56 7.48
N LEU A 10 -18.93 20.39 6.77
CA LEU A 10 -20.00 19.45 7.14
C LEU A 10 -19.48 18.01 7.03
N TRP A 11 -18.72 17.68 5.99
CA TRP A 11 -18.08 16.37 5.85
C TRP A 11 -17.00 16.15 6.89
N LEU A 12 -16.20 17.17 7.22
CA LEU A 12 -15.22 17.11 8.31
C LEU A 12 -15.93 16.97 9.66
N LEU A 13 -17.04 17.68 9.89
CA LEU A 13 -17.82 17.59 11.12
C LEU A 13 -18.57 16.26 11.21
N LEU A 14 -19.09 15.72 10.11
CA LEU A 14 -19.67 14.39 10.04
C LEU A 14 -18.59 13.32 10.21
N PHE A 15 -17.38 13.55 9.70
CA PHE A 15 -16.23 12.67 9.88
C PHE A 15 -15.72 12.70 11.32
N ILE A 16 -15.64 13.88 11.95
CA ILE A 16 -15.32 14.03 13.38
C ILE A 16 -16.45 13.44 14.22
N PHE A 17 -17.71 13.71 13.90
CA PHE A 17 -18.88 13.17 14.59
C PHE A 17 -18.96 11.64 14.48
N PHE A 18 -18.65 11.09 13.30
CA PHE A 18 -18.52 9.65 13.06
C PHE A 18 -17.32 9.09 13.83
N LEU A 19 -16.16 9.75 13.81
CA LEU A 19 -15.02 9.37 14.65
C LEU A 19 -15.35 9.43 16.13
N THR A 20 -16.18 10.36 16.62
CA THR A 20 -16.60 10.42 18.03
C THR A 20 -17.73 9.47 18.40
N LEU A 21 -18.55 9.04 17.43
CA LEU A 21 -19.61 8.03 17.63
C LEU A 21 -19.06 6.60 17.58
N PHE A 22 -17.97 6.38 16.83
CA PHE A 22 -17.35 5.07 16.64
C PHE A 22 -15.96 4.94 17.30
N SER A 23 -15.35 6.03 17.77
CA SER A 23 -14.39 5.98 18.87
C SER A 23 -15.20 5.65 20.11
N ARG A 24 -15.28 4.35 20.40
CA ARG A 24 -15.57 3.88 21.75
C ARG A 24 -14.55 4.59 22.63
N SER A 25 -15.04 5.34 23.62
CA SER A 25 -14.26 6.30 24.42
C SER A 25 -12.95 5.70 24.91
N ASP A 26 -11.86 6.05 24.24
CA ASP A 26 -10.53 5.97 24.83
C ASP A 26 -10.54 6.97 25.99
N GLY A 27 -10.67 6.47 27.21
CA GLY A 27 -10.31 7.23 28.40
C GLY A 27 -8.86 7.70 28.24
N PRO A 28 -8.47 8.84 28.84
CA PRO A 28 -7.13 9.38 28.68
C PRO A 28 -6.11 8.32 29.09
N SER A 29 -5.34 7.87 28.09
CA SER A 29 -4.30 6.86 28.20
C SER A 29 -3.37 7.14 29.38
N SER A 30 -3.29 6.13 30.23
CA SER A 30 -2.47 5.89 31.41
C SER A 30 -0.97 5.97 31.12
N ILE A 31 -0.44 7.18 30.92
CA ILE A 31 1.02 7.43 31.01
C ILE A 31 1.48 7.56 32.49
N LEU A 32 0.55 7.52 33.45
CA LEU A 32 0.82 7.83 34.86
C LEU A 32 0.60 6.67 35.86
N SER A 33 0.29 5.44 35.43
CA SER A 33 0.04 4.30 36.34
C SER A 33 1.12 3.21 36.32
N SER A 34 2.36 3.52 35.92
CA SER A 34 3.50 2.64 36.20
C SER A 34 3.82 2.67 37.70
N THR A 35 3.04 1.92 38.47
CA THR A 35 3.23 1.75 39.91
C THR A 35 4.57 1.04 40.11
N PHE A 36 5.56 1.76 40.61
CA PHE A 36 6.81 1.18 41.13
C PHE A 36 6.47 0.33 42.37
N GLY A 37 6.30 -0.97 42.19
CA GLY A 37 5.98 -1.90 43.27
C GLY A 37 5.82 -3.33 42.79
N ASN A 38 6.01 -4.30 43.68
CA ASN A 38 5.83 -5.73 43.43
C ASN A 38 4.49 -6.01 42.71
N ASP A 39 4.53 -6.57 41.51
CA ASP A 39 3.33 -6.99 40.76
C ASP A 39 2.60 -8.09 41.56
N PRO A 40 1.42 -7.83 42.15
CA PRO A 40 0.69 -8.82 42.94
C PRO A 40 0.20 -10.01 42.08
N GLY A 41 0.01 -9.81 40.77
CA GLY A 41 -0.35 -10.88 39.84
C GLY A 41 0.79 -11.88 39.64
N LEU A 42 2.05 -11.41 39.68
CA LEU A 42 3.23 -12.27 39.56
C LEU A 42 3.34 -13.28 40.71
N VAL A 43 2.97 -12.87 41.93
CA VAL A 43 2.97 -13.76 43.11
C VAL A 43 1.95 -14.88 42.92
N GLN A 44 0.74 -14.56 42.48
CA GLN A 44 -0.31 -15.56 42.21
C GLN A 44 0.11 -16.54 41.10
N LEU A 45 0.75 -16.06 40.04
CA LEU A 45 1.29 -16.93 38.98
C LEU A 45 2.41 -17.84 39.50
N ARG A 46 3.26 -17.35 40.42
CA ARG A 46 4.32 -18.16 41.05
C ARG A 46 3.75 -19.24 41.97
N GLU A 47 2.69 -18.93 42.70
CA GLU A 47 1.95 -19.91 43.52
C GLU A 47 1.30 -20.99 42.65
N ALA A 48 0.64 -20.60 41.56
CA ALA A 48 0.06 -21.53 40.59
C ALA A 48 1.12 -22.45 39.96
N HIS A 49 2.29 -21.91 39.63
CA HIS A 49 3.44 -22.70 39.15
C HIS A 49 3.97 -23.67 40.21
N GLY A 50 4.01 -23.25 41.49
CA GLY A 50 4.38 -24.13 42.61
C GLY A 50 3.41 -25.30 42.79
N ILE A 51 2.10 -25.09 42.57
CA ILE A 51 1.09 -26.15 42.58
C ILE A 51 1.32 -27.11 41.41
N LEU A 52 1.53 -26.60 40.20
CA LEU A 52 1.82 -27.44 39.04
C LEU A 52 3.01 -28.37 39.32
N ASN A 53 4.09 -27.85 39.91
CA ASN A 53 5.29 -28.63 40.22
C ASN A 53 5.10 -29.68 41.33
N SER A 54 4.20 -29.44 42.30
CA SER A 54 3.97 -30.34 43.44
C SER A 54 2.90 -31.39 43.22
N THR A 55 2.03 -31.22 42.22
CA THR A 55 0.93 -32.15 41.93
C THR A 55 1.38 -33.41 41.21
N THR A 56 0.67 -34.51 41.42
CA THR A 56 0.88 -35.80 40.74
C THR A 56 -0.38 -36.24 39.99
N TRP A 57 -0.24 -37.23 39.11
CA TRP A 57 -1.37 -37.82 38.42
C TRP A 57 -2.44 -38.30 39.41
N GLY A 58 -3.71 -38.00 39.11
CA GLY A 58 -4.85 -38.36 39.95
C GLY A 58 -5.08 -37.41 41.14
N ALA A 59 -4.32 -36.32 41.29
CA ALA A 59 -4.58 -35.29 42.29
C ALA A 59 -5.87 -34.50 42.01
N PHE A 60 -6.34 -34.46 40.76
CA PHE A 60 -7.60 -33.84 40.36
C PHE A 60 -8.60 -34.87 39.83
N VAL A 61 -9.64 -35.16 40.60
CA VAL A 61 -10.72 -36.10 40.26
C VAL A 61 -12.04 -35.50 40.76
N PRO A 62 -12.69 -34.64 39.96
CA PRO A 62 -13.84 -33.84 40.42
C PRO A 62 -15.18 -34.61 40.42
N ASN A 63 -15.23 -35.82 39.86
CA ASN A 63 -16.48 -36.58 39.69
C ASN A 63 -16.85 -37.40 40.93
N GLU A 64 -18.16 -37.56 41.15
CA GLU A 64 -18.70 -38.38 42.22
C GLU A 64 -18.42 -39.87 41.99
N VAL A 65 -18.02 -40.50 43.09
CA VAL A 65 -17.73 -41.91 43.24
C VAL A 65 -19.01 -42.73 43.09
N LYS A 66 -18.98 -43.83 42.34
CA LYS A 66 -20.10 -44.80 42.33
C LYS A 66 -20.32 -45.31 43.76
N GLU A 67 -21.58 -45.48 44.19
CA GLU A 67 -22.01 -45.84 45.56
C GLU A 67 -21.32 -47.05 46.24
N HIS A 68 -20.45 -47.79 45.54
CA HIS A 68 -19.74 -48.98 46.04
C HIS A 68 -18.20 -48.88 45.98
N SER A 69 -17.65 -47.68 45.82
CA SER A 69 -16.20 -47.52 45.74
C SER A 69 -15.58 -47.18 47.11
N PRO A 70 -14.31 -47.54 47.37
CA PRO A 70 -13.69 -47.45 48.69
C PRO A 70 -13.67 -46.02 49.27
N PRO A 71 -13.53 -45.85 50.61
CA PRO A 71 -13.55 -44.53 51.29
C PRO A 71 -12.51 -43.51 50.80
N TRP A 72 -11.50 -43.95 50.04
CA TRP A 72 -10.42 -43.12 49.48
C TRP A 72 -10.78 -42.48 48.12
N ASP A 73 -11.96 -42.74 47.57
CA ASP A 73 -12.37 -42.25 46.25
C ASP A 73 -13.01 -40.84 46.26
N SER A 74 -13.14 -40.17 47.41
CA SER A 74 -13.75 -38.83 47.52
C SER A 74 -13.25 -37.84 46.46
N PRO A 75 -14.10 -36.97 45.90
CA PRO A 75 -13.72 -36.06 44.82
C PRO A 75 -12.56 -35.15 45.26
N ARG A 76 -11.50 -35.10 44.46
CA ARG A 76 -10.27 -34.35 44.73
C ARG A 76 -10.19 -33.13 43.83
N PHE A 77 -9.94 -31.98 44.44
CA PHE A 77 -9.81 -30.68 43.77
C PHE A 77 -8.42 -30.10 44.02
N LEU A 78 -7.99 -29.19 43.14
CA LEU A 78 -6.70 -28.51 43.28
C LEU A 78 -6.91 -27.14 43.91
N ASN A 79 -5.91 -26.66 44.65
CA ASN A 79 -5.91 -25.29 45.18
C ASN A 79 -5.55 -24.25 44.10
N LEU A 80 -6.16 -24.37 42.92
CA LEU A 80 -5.86 -23.58 41.73
C LEU A 80 -7.15 -22.93 41.23
N THR A 81 -7.12 -21.65 40.87
CA THR A 81 -8.32 -20.90 40.45
C THR A 81 -9.00 -21.57 39.25
N GLY A 82 -10.29 -21.88 39.38
CA GLY A 82 -11.09 -22.62 38.40
C GLY A 82 -11.14 -24.14 38.65
N PHE A 83 -10.24 -24.67 39.47
CA PHE A 83 -10.12 -26.09 39.81
C PHE A 83 -10.51 -26.39 41.27
N ARG A 84 -11.00 -25.39 42.03
CA ARG A 84 -11.49 -25.58 43.40
C ARG A 84 -12.95 -26.00 43.38
N SER A 85 -13.39 -26.72 44.41
CA SER A 85 -14.80 -27.08 44.56
C SER A 85 -15.72 -25.86 44.73
N THR A 86 -15.21 -24.78 45.32
CA THR A 86 -15.92 -23.52 45.54
C THR A 86 -16.19 -22.74 44.27
N ASP A 87 -15.44 -22.99 43.20
CA ASP A 87 -15.51 -22.18 41.98
C ASP A 87 -16.72 -22.56 41.11
N GLY A 88 -17.34 -23.73 41.34
CA GLY A 88 -18.65 -24.09 40.76
C GLY A 88 -18.65 -24.47 39.26
N PHE A 89 -17.48 -24.67 38.65
CA PHE A 89 -17.33 -25.12 37.25
C PHE A 89 -17.99 -26.50 37.02
N ALA A 90 -18.48 -26.74 35.80
CA ALA A 90 -19.24 -27.94 35.43
C ALA A 90 -18.34 -29.17 35.21
N TRP A 91 -17.46 -29.49 36.15
CA TRP A 91 -16.49 -30.58 36.01
C TRP A 91 -17.09 -31.99 35.83
N LYS A 92 -18.40 -32.17 36.07
CA LYS A 92 -19.16 -33.40 35.75
C LYS A 92 -19.03 -33.80 34.27
N ASP A 93 -18.88 -32.80 33.41
CA ASP A 93 -18.77 -32.92 31.95
C ASP A 93 -17.37 -33.32 31.46
N LEU A 94 -16.37 -33.37 32.36
CA LEU A 94 -15.00 -33.76 32.04
C LEU A 94 -14.90 -35.22 31.56
N THR A 95 -15.70 -36.13 32.13
CA THR A 95 -15.69 -37.55 31.70
C THR A 95 -16.16 -37.68 30.26
N TYR A 96 -17.21 -36.95 29.89
CA TYR A 96 -17.70 -36.93 28.51
C TYR A 96 -16.64 -36.34 27.58
N PHE A 97 -16.00 -35.23 27.96
CA PHE A 97 -14.91 -34.64 27.18
C PHE A 97 -13.79 -35.67 26.93
N LYS A 98 -13.23 -36.27 28.00
CA LYS A 98 -12.15 -37.27 27.88
C LYS A 98 -12.57 -38.44 26.99
N ASN A 99 -13.78 -38.99 27.18
CA ASN A 99 -14.31 -40.07 26.35
C ASN A 99 -14.43 -39.68 24.87
N ARG A 100 -14.87 -38.46 24.56
CA ARG A 100 -14.98 -37.98 23.18
C ARG A 100 -13.62 -37.81 22.54
N CYS A 101 -12.65 -37.29 23.27
CA CYS A 101 -11.28 -37.17 22.78
C CYS A 101 -10.67 -38.55 22.49
N THR A 102 -10.89 -39.56 23.36
CA THR A 102 -10.51 -40.96 23.08
C THR A 102 -11.18 -41.49 21.82
N GLN A 103 -12.47 -41.20 21.61
CA GLN A 103 -13.19 -41.66 20.42
C GLN A 103 -12.61 -41.08 19.12
N TRP A 104 -12.21 -39.81 19.12
CA TRP A 104 -11.55 -39.19 17.96
C TRP A 104 -10.17 -39.78 17.71
N SER A 105 -9.38 -39.97 18.76
CA SER A 105 -8.08 -40.63 18.64
C SER A 105 -8.20 -42.04 18.08
N ASN A 106 -9.13 -42.85 18.63
CA ASN A 106 -9.40 -44.22 18.17
C ASN A 106 -9.97 -44.29 16.75
N HIS A 107 -10.68 -43.25 16.28
CA HIS A 107 -11.18 -43.22 14.92
C HIS A 107 -10.04 -43.07 13.91
N VAL A 108 -9.04 -42.25 14.27
CA VAL A 108 -7.84 -42.03 13.46
C VAL A 108 -6.91 -43.24 13.55
N TYR A 109 -6.76 -43.81 14.74
CA TYR A 109 -5.93 -44.98 15.02
C TYR A 109 -6.75 -46.07 15.71
N PRO A 110 -7.27 -47.06 14.96
CA PRO A 110 -8.03 -48.16 15.55
C PRO A 110 -7.17 -48.91 16.59
N PRO A 111 -7.70 -49.19 17.79
CA PRO A 111 -6.96 -49.94 18.79
C PRO A 111 -6.72 -51.38 18.32
N ASP A 112 -5.50 -51.88 18.49
CA ASP A 112 -5.24 -53.32 18.44
C ASP A 112 -5.97 -54.00 19.62
N SER A 113 -6.14 -55.34 19.56
CA SER A 113 -7.02 -56.16 20.40
C SER A 113 -6.90 -56.04 21.94
N SER A 114 -6.10 -55.13 22.49
CA SER A 114 -5.79 -54.94 23.92
C SER A 114 -6.53 -53.78 24.63
N GLY A 115 -7.38 -53.00 23.96
CA GLY A 115 -8.33 -52.08 24.64
C GLY A 115 -8.20 -50.59 24.32
N ILE A 116 -9.01 -49.78 25.03
CA ILE A 116 -9.23 -48.34 24.82
C ILE A 116 -8.04 -47.55 25.38
N SER A 117 -7.09 -47.10 24.55
CA SER A 117 -5.97 -46.27 25.01
C SER A 117 -5.57 -45.21 23.97
N TRP A 118 -5.22 -44.02 24.47
CA TRP A 118 -4.66 -42.89 23.68
C TRP A 118 -3.22 -43.14 23.21
N ASN A 119 -2.61 -44.26 23.62
CA ASN A 119 -1.22 -44.60 23.31
C ASN A 119 -1.02 -45.30 21.96
N HIS A 120 -2.10 -45.56 21.21
CA HIS A 120 -2.01 -46.24 19.92
C HIS A 120 -1.86 -45.23 18.78
N GLY A 121 -0.63 -45.04 18.32
CA GLY A 121 -0.35 -44.39 17.04
C GLY A 121 0.88 -45.06 16.42
N PRO A 122 0.83 -45.58 15.18
CA PRO A 122 2.03 -46.04 14.50
C PRO A 122 3.00 -44.87 14.38
N GLU A 123 4.27 -45.12 14.71
CA GLU A 123 5.34 -44.14 14.59
C GLU A 123 5.25 -43.40 13.23
N LYS A 124 4.99 -42.08 13.32
CA LYS A 124 5.30 -41.09 12.27
C LYS A 124 4.53 -41.25 10.94
N LYS A 125 3.20 -41.21 10.98
CA LYS A 125 2.34 -40.96 9.80
C LYS A 125 1.67 -39.58 9.77
N THR A 126 1.87 -38.76 10.80
CA THR A 126 1.36 -37.40 10.94
C THR A 126 2.47 -36.36 10.82
N TRP A 127 2.08 -35.12 10.52
CA TRP A 127 2.95 -33.96 10.67
C TRP A 127 3.52 -33.91 12.09
N GLN A 128 4.84 -33.75 12.21
CA GLN A 128 5.53 -33.61 13.48
C GLN A 128 5.39 -32.20 14.04
N ASN A 129 5.28 -31.19 13.18
CA ASN A 129 4.92 -29.83 13.59
C ASN A 129 3.53 -29.48 13.04
N ALA A 130 2.65 -29.00 13.91
CA ALA A 130 1.27 -28.68 13.59
C ALA A 130 1.03 -27.20 13.17
N THR A 131 2.08 -26.38 13.14
CA THR A 131 2.04 -24.93 12.80
C THR A 131 1.37 -24.70 11.45
N GLY A 132 0.22 -24.06 11.43
CA GLY A 132 -0.59 -23.96 10.22
C GLY A 132 -1.91 -23.26 10.48
N THR A 133 -2.68 -23.06 9.43
CA THR A 133 -4.04 -22.53 9.54
C THR A 133 -5.02 -23.59 9.04
N VAL A 134 -5.99 -23.95 9.88
CA VAL A 134 -7.07 -24.88 9.53
C VAL A 134 -8.43 -24.23 9.76
N HIS A 135 -9.41 -24.61 8.94
CA HIS A 135 -10.76 -24.08 9.00
C HIS A 135 -11.77 -25.21 8.84
N GLY A 136 -12.97 -25.03 9.39
CA GLY A 136 -14.04 -26.00 9.22
C GLY A 136 -15.31 -25.61 9.96
N LYS A 137 -16.33 -26.46 9.86
CA LYS A 137 -17.63 -26.24 10.50
C LYS A 137 -17.70 -26.97 11.84
N TRP A 138 -18.39 -26.38 12.81
CA TRP A 138 -18.64 -26.99 14.12
C TRP A 138 -20.15 -27.19 14.37
N VAL A 139 -20.45 -28.11 15.29
CA VAL A 139 -21.79 -28.35 15.86
C VAL A 139 -21.73 -28.21 17.36
N ARG A 140 -22.74 -27.55 17.94
CA ARG A 140 -22.88 -27.39 19.38
C ARG A 140 -23.62 -28.56 19.98
N ARG A 141 -23.11 -29.10 21.10
CA ARG A 141 -23.82 -30.02 21.99
C ARG A 141 -23.99 -29.38 23.37
N LYS A 142 -25.15 -29.57 23.99
CA LYS A 142 -25.44 -29.05 25.32
C LYS A 142 -24.65 -29.84 26.38
N GLY A 143 -24.11 -29.15 27.39
CA GLY A 143 -23.53 -29.77 28.58
C GLY A 143 -24.59 -30.26 29.57
N SER A 144 -24.13 -30.82 30.69
CA SER A 144 -24.99 -31.43 31.70
C SER A 144 -25.88 -30.43 32.44
N VAL A 145 -25.38 -29.21 32.67
CA VAL A 145 -26.05 -28.19 33.49
C VAL A 145 -26.06 -26.85 32.74
N PRO A 146 -27.21 -26.17 32.55
CA PRO A 146 -27.22 -24.83 31.98
C PRO A 146 -26.60 -23.83 32.96
N ARG A 147 -25.71 -22.95 32.47
CA ARG A 147 -24.96 -21.98 33.28
C ARG A 147 -25.01 -20.59 32.65
N THR A 148 -25.05 -19.56 33.50
CA THR A 148 -24.98 -18.13 33.13
C THR A 148 -23.97 -17.42 34.01
N ALA A 149 -23.60 -16.16 33.69
CA ALA A 149 -22.61 -15.41 34.47
C ALA A 149 -23.04 -15.26 35.94
N ALA A 150 -24.34 -15.08 36.18
CA ALA A 150 -24.93 -15.02 37.52
C ALA A 150 -24.80 -16.31 38.35
N SER A 151 -24.46 -17.45 37.73
CA SER A 151 -24.26 -18.71 38.45
C SER A 151 -22.91 -18.81 39.18
N TYR A 152 -22.04 -17.81 39.01
CA TYR A 152 -20.69 -17.76 39.59
C TYR A 152 -20.49 -16.54 40.48
N ASN A 153 -19.81 -16.75 41.62
CA ASN A 153 -19.37 -15.64 42.48
C ASN A 153 -17.96 -15.20 42.04
N LEU A 154 -17.90 -14.34 41.01
CA LEU A 154 -16.64 -13.92 40.37
C LEU A 154 -15.68 -13.21 41.34
N THR A 155 -16.20 -12.41 42.28
CA THR A 155 -15.40 -11.75 43.32
C THR A 155 -14.77 -12.74 44.29
N ALA A 156 -15.42 -13.88 44.54
CA ALA A 156 -14.84 -14.95 45.37
C ALA A 156 -13.80 -15.79 44.61
N ILE A 157 -13.99 -15.98 43.30
CA ILE A 157 -13.07 -16.76 42.45
C ILE A 157 -11.75 -15.99 42.25
N ALA A 158 -11.83 -14.70 41.89
CA ALA A 158 -10.70 -13.83 41.63
C ALA A 158 -10.77 -12.57 42.52
N PRO A 159 -10.29 -12.64 43.78
CA PRO A 159 -10.31 -11.50 44.69
C PRO A 159 -9.34 -10.41 44.22
N GLY A 160 -9.82 -9.17 44.14
CA GLY A 160 -9.03 -8.02 43.68
C GLY A 160 -9.18 -7.68 42.19
N VAL A 161 -10.05 -8.38 41.47
CA VAL A 161 -10.45 -8.03 40.10
C VAL A 161 -11.78 -7.29 40.14
N ASP A 162 -11.78 -6.05 39.66
CA ASP A 162 -12.98 -5.22 39.52
C ASP A 162 -13.70 -5.57 38.21
N TRP A 163 -14.51 -6.62 38.25
CA TRP A 163 -15.27 -7.11 37.09
C TRP A 163 -16.22 -6.03 36.57
N ALA A 164 -16.07 -5.68 35.30
CA ALA A 164 -17.04 -4.83 34.63
C ALA A 164 -18.19 -5.68 34.11
N PHE A 165 -19.37 -5.39 34.64
CA PHE A 165 -20.63 -5.78 34.03
C PHE A 165 -21.00 -4.62 33.11
N GLU A 166 -21.29 -4.86 31.82
CA GLU A 166 -21.73 -3.80 30.91
C GLU A 166 -22.98 -3.13 31.51
N GLU A 167 -22.81 -1.96 32.14
CA GLU A 167 -23.93 -1.15 32.61
C GLU A 167 -24.64 -0.57 31.39
N GLU A 168 -25.97 -0.71 31.40
CA GLU A 168 -26.91 0.08 30.60
C GLU A 168 -27.18 -0.38 29.16
N HIS A 169 -27.71 -1.60 28.99
CA HIS A 169 -28.94 -1.93 28.21
C HIS A 169 -29.19 -3.46 28.21
N ASP A 170 -30.08 -3.93 29.07
CA ASP A 170 -30.92 -5.14 28.89
C ASP A 170 -30.26 -6.50 28.59
N ILE A 171 -29.03 -6.77 29.04
CA ILE A 171 -28.44 -8.11 29.03
C ILE A 171 -27.77 -8.43 30.37
N THR A 172 -28.59 -8.66 31.40
CA THR A 172 -28.16 -9.26 32.69
C THR A 172 -27.73 -10.74 32.57
N ASP A 173 -27.67 -11.29 31.34
CA ASP A 173 -27.39 -12.71 31.02
C ASP A 173 -26.07 -12.95 30.24
N GLY A 174 -25.32 -11.91 29.88
CA GLY A 174 -24.29 -12.00 28.83
C GLY A 174 -22.90 -12.40 29.32
N TRP A 175 -22.54 -13.68 29.23
CA TRP A 175 -21.13 -14.07 29.10
C TRP A 175 -20.57 -13.53 27.77
N ALA A 176 -19.41 -12.87 27.79
CA ALA A 176 -18.63 -12.70 26.56
C ALA A 176 -18.13 -14.08 26.07
N TRP A 177 -17.92 -14.23 24.76
CA TRP A 177 -17.52 -15.52 24.13
C TRP A 177 -18.50 -16.69 24.30
N ASN A 178 -19.78 -16.39 24.55
CA ASN A 178 -20.83 -17.41 24.62
C ASN A 178 -21.42 -17.72 23.23
N VAL A 179 -21.37 -18.99 22.85
CA VAL A 179 -21.95 -19.48 21.60
C VAL A 179 -23.36 -20.00 21.85
N THR A 180 -24.34 -19.40 21.18
CA THR A 180 -25.76 -19.75 21.33
C THR A 180 -26.30 -20.60 20.18
N GLY A 181 -25.81 -20.38 18.95
CA GLY A 181 -26.20 -21.14 17.75
C GLY A 181 -25.84 -22.63 17.80
N ASN A 182 -26.56 -23.42 16.99
CA ASN A 182 -26.36 -24.87 16.94
C ASN A 182 -25.19 -25.28 16.02
N HIS A 183 -24.79 -24.41 15.11
CA HIS A 183 -23.73 -24.64 14.15
C HIS A 183 -23.03 -23.32 13.78
N GLY A 184 -21.81 -23.44 13.27
CA GLY A 184 -21.06 -22.31 12.75
C GLY A 184 -19.72 -22.72 12.17
N THR A 185 -18.82 -21.75 12.02
CA THR A 185 -17.47 -21.94 11.46
C THR A 185 -16.40 -21.62 12.50
N ILE A 186 -15.26 -22.29 12.37
CA ILE A 186 -14.06 -22.01 13.16
C ILE A 186 -12.85 -21.93 12.26
N LEU A 187 -12.00 -20.94 12.52
CA LEU A 187 -10.67 -20.78 11.92
C LEU A 187 -9.63 -20.85 13.04
N LEU A 188 -8.78 -21.87 13.01
CA LEU A 188 -7.67 -22.07 13.95
C LEU A 188 -6.35 -21.74 13.28
N ARG A 189 -5.56 -20.86 13.92
CA ARG A 189 -4.15 -20.63 13.58
C ARG A 189 -3.29 -21.25 14.67
N LEU A 190 -2.54 -22.29 14.33
CA LEU A 190 -1.66 -23.02 15.23
C LEU A 190 -0.23 -22.53 15.07
N HIS A 191 0.45 -22.32 16.20
CA HIS A 191 1.86 -21.98 16.27
C HIS A 191 2.54 -22.83 17.34
N GLU A 192 3.44 -23.69 16.88
CA GLU A 192 4.25 -24.58 17.72
C GLU A 192 5.64 -23.97 17.89
N ASP A 193 6.14 -23.96 19.13
CA ASP A 193 7.50 -23.52 19.42
C ASP A 193 8.50 -24.66 19.12
N ASP A 194 9.71 -24.32 18.69
CA ASP A 194 10.76 -25.28 18.33
C ASP A 194 11.46 -25.91 19.57
N SER A 195 10.95 -25.62 20.77
CA SER A 195 11.49 -26.12 22.03
C SER A 195 10.94 -27.51 22.40
N ASP A 196 11.68 -28.55 22.02
CA ASP A 196 11.30 -29.93 22.31
C ASP A 196 11.71 -30.35 23.72
N VAL A 197 10.79 -30.99 24.45
CA VAL A 197 11.13 -31.76 25.68
C VAL A 197 10.91 -33.23 25.40
N VAL A 198 12.00 -33.99 25.53
CA VAL A 198 11.97 -35.45 25.46
C VAL A 198 11.88 -35.98 26.89
N TYR A 199 10.76 -36.61 27.20
CA TYR A 199 10.55 -37.36 28.42
C TYR A 199 10.83 -38.83 28.16
N THR A 200 11.86 -39.37 28.80
CA THR A 200 12.14 -40.81 28.80
C THR A 200 12.10 -41.29 30.24
N GLU A 201 11.17 -42.19 30.56
CA GLU A 201 11.36 -43.02 31.76
C GLU A 201 12.61 -43.90 31.57
N PRO A 202 13.40 -44.16 32.62
CA PRO A 202 14.48 -45.13 32.56
C PRO A 202 13.88 -46.52 32.32
N LEU A 203 13.95 -46.98 31.07
CA LEU A 203 13.50 -48.31 30.66
C LEU A 203 14.32 -49.37 31.39
N GLU A 204 13.66 -50.38 31.98
CA GLU A 204 14.31 -51.65 32.28
C GLU A 204 14.74 -52.31 30.96
N ASP A 205 15.88 -53.03 30.95
CA ASP A 205 16.52 -53.57 29.75
C ASP A 205 15.52 -54.37 28.86
N GLY A 206 15.04 -53.75 27.78
CA GLY A 206 14.26 -54.41 26.72
C GLY A 206 12.90 -53.82 26.35
N GLU A 207 12.39 -52.79 27.04
CA GLU A 207 11.08 -52.18 26.70
C GLU A 207 11.17 -51.09 25.62
N GLN A 208 10.14 -51.01 24.76
CA GLN A 208 10.02 -50.02 23.69
C GLN A 208 9.75 -48.62 24.26
N LEU A 209 10.34 -47.59 23.63
CA LEU A 209 10.18 -46.19 24.02
C LEU A 209 8.69 -45.76 23.97
N HIS A 210 8.13 -45.33 25.11
CA HIS A 210 6.72 -44.98 25.28
C HIS A 210 6.18 -43.92 24.29
N SER A 211 4.89 -43.98 23.97
CA SER A 211 4.24 -43.15 22.96
C SER A 211 4.28 -41.65 23.32
N ALA A 212 4.11 -41.27 24.59
CA ALA A 212 4.09 -39.86 25.04
C ALA A 212 5.47 -39.26 25.36
N SER A 213 6.55 -39.83 24.81
CA SER A 213 7.93 -39.44 25.15
C SER A 213 8.36 -38.06 24.65
N VAL A 214 7.60 -37.41 23.78
CA VAL A 214 7.96 -36.09 23.22
C VAL A 214 6.76 -35.17 23.34
N ALA A 215 6.97 -34.01 23.96
CA ALA A 215 5.97 -32.97 24.11
C ALA A 215 6.56 -31.62 23.65
N ARG A 216 5.74 -30.82 22.98
CA ARG A 216 6.08 -29.48 22.48
C ARG A 216 5.06 -28.45 22.92
N GLU A 217 5.53 -27.23 23.15
CA GLU A 217 4.63 -26.11 23.43
C GLU A 217 3.90 -25.67 22.16
N ILE A 218 2.59 -25.49 22.27
CA ILE A 218 1.76 -25.04 21.17
C ILE A 218 0.77 -23.98 21.64
N SER A 219 0.58 -22.98 20.80
CA SER A 219 -0.43 -21.94 20.96
C SER A 219 -1.38 -21.95 19.77
N ALA A 220 -2.62 -21.55 19.99
CA ALA A 220 -3.64 -21.47 18.95
C ALA A 220 -4.44 -20.17 19.08
N VAL A 221 -4.72 -19.52 17.96
CA VAL A 221 -5.73 -18.46 17.90
C VAL A 221 -6.96 -19.02 17.20
N ALA A 222 -8.08 -19.07 17.92
CA ALA A 222 -9.35 -19.58 17.44
C ALA A 222 -10.32 -18.43 17.18
N ASN A 223 -10.75 -18.30 15.93
CA ASN A 223 -11.85 -17.41 15.55
C ASN A 223 -13.11 -18.27 15.41
N ILE A 224 -14.06 -18.11 16.33
CA ILE A 224 -15.31 -18.86 16.33
C ILE A 224 -16.42 -17.92 15.86
N GLN A 225 -17.20 -18.36 14.87
CA GLN A 225 -18.30 -17.60 14.30
C GLN A 225 -19.60 -18.41 14.35
N ASP A 226 -20.66 -17.80 14.88
CA ASP A 226 -22.03 -18.30 14.84
C ASP A 226 -22.72 -17.92 13.51
N GLU A 227 -23.38 -18.87 12.85
CA GLU A 227 -24.10 -18.66 11.57
C GLU A 227 -25.61 -18.41 11.75
N GLU A 228 -26.20 -18.81 12.89
CA GLU A 228 -27.65 -18.92 13.05
C GLU A 228 -28.30 -17.63 13.58
N THR A 229 -27.60 -16.86 14.41
CA THR A 229 -28.12 -15.62 15.00
C THR A 229 -28.07 -14.44 14.02
N ALA A 230 -29.15 -13.64 13.99
CA ALA A 230 -29.25 -12.44 13.13
C ALA A 230 -28.15 -11.40 13.42
N THR A 231 -27.64 -11.41 14.65
CA THR A 231 -26.42 -10.77 15.12
C THR A 231 -25.34 -11.85 15.24
N ALA A 232 -24.77 -12.29 14.12
CA ALA A 232 -23.70 -13.31 14.13
C ALA A 232 -22.56 -12.83 15.04
N SER A 233 -22.44 -13.42 16.23
CA SER A 233 -21.35 -13.15 17.16
C SER A 233 -20.12 -13.91 16.68
N SER A 234 -19.05 -13.16 16.44
CA SER A 234 -17.73 -13.70 16.15
C SER A 234 -16.76 -13.20 17.20
N PHE A 235 -15.94 -14.09 17.74
CA PHE A 235 -14.89 -13.70 18.67
C PHE A 235 -13.62 -14.50 18.41
N ALA A 236 -12.50 -13.88 18.71
CA ALA A 236 -11.19 -14.48 18.69
C ALA A 236 -10.74 -14.75 20.13
N LEU A 237 -10.20 -15.94 20.37
CA LEU A 237 -9.56 -16.28 21.63
C LEU A 237 -8.22 -16.96 21.39
N ARG A 238 -7.31 -16.81 22.35
CA ARG A 238 -6.00 -17.44 22.37
C ARG A 238 -5.99 -18.61 23.35
N LEU A 239 -5.45 -19.73 22.91
CA LEU A 239 -5.31 -20.96 23.67
C LEU A 239 -3.84 -21.34 23.74
N TYR A 240 -3.44 -21.91 24.86
CA TYR A 240 -2.08 -22.41 25.10
C TYR A 240 -2.13 -23.86 25.54
N GLY A 241 -1.10 -24.64 25.21
CA GLY A 241 -1.02 -26.00 25.68
C GLY A 241 0.11 -26.81 25.06
N VAL A 242 -0.16 -28.11 24.89
CA VAL A 242 0.86 -29.11 24.60
C VAL A 242 0.47 -29.95 23.38
N HIS A 243 1.43 -30.14 22.48
CA HIS A 243 1.36 -31.06 21.35
C HIS A 243 2.22 -32.29 21.63
N TRP A 244 1.68 -33.48 21.37
CA TRP A 244 2.41 -34.75 21.35
C TRP A 244 2.57 -35.23 19.90
N PRO A 245 3.71 -34.93 19.23
CA PRO A 245 3.89 -35.15 17.80
C PRO A 245 3.77 -36.60 17.33
N ARG A 246 4.08 -37.56 18.20
CA ARG A 246 4.05 -38.99 17.87
C ARG A 246 2.63 -39.50 17.64
N GLN A 247 1.69 -39.08 18.47
CA GLN A 247 0.26 -39.42 18.35
C GLN A 247 -0.53 -38.39 17.54
N GLY A 248 0.02 -37.19 17.31
CA GLY A 248 -0.69 -36.08 16.70
C GLY A 248 -1.81 -35.53 17.58
N SER A 249 -1.73 -35.73 18.90
CA SER A 249 -2.71 -35.23 19.87
C SER A 249 -2.27 -33.85 20.38
N ILE A 250 -3.19 -32.90 20.43
CA ILE A 250 -2.95 -31.54 20.94
C ILE A 250 -4.02 -31.21 21.99
N LEU A 251 -3.59 -30.75 23.16
CA LEU A 251 -4.46 -30.27 24.22
C LEU A 251 -4.18 -28.80 24.51
N LEU A 252 -5.23 -27.99 24.51
CA LEU A 252 -5.19 -26.53 24.56
C LEU A 252 -6.19 -26.01 25.60
N THR A 253 -5.88 -24.89 26.24
CA THR A 253 -6.76 -24.25 27.22
C THR A 253 -6.64 -22.74 27.17
N THR A 254 -7.73 -22.04 27.48
CA THR A 254 -7.69 -20.61 27.81
C THR A 254 -7.11 -20.41 29.20
N THR A 255 -6.56 -19.23 29.47
CA THR A 255 -6.15 -18.81 30.82
C THR A 255 -6.62 -17.37 31.05
N SER A 256 -7.22 -17.13 32.20
CA SER A 256 -7.76 -15.84 32.64
C SER A 256 -7.62 -15.71 34.17
N GLU A 257 -8.03 -14.57 34.71
CA GLU A 257 -8.03 -14.28 36.14
C GLU A 257 -8.95 -15.25 36.91
N LYS A 258 -10.00 -15.76 36.26
CA LYS A 258 -10.94 -16.71 36.86
C LYS A 258 -10.62 -18.18 36.57
N PHE A 259 -9.71 -18.46 35.65
CA PHE A 259 -9.39 -19.81 35.22
C PHE A 259 -7.90 -19.97 34.90
N ALA A 260 -7.19 -20.65 35.79
CA ALA A 260 -5.76 -20.91 35.65
C ALA A 260 -5.51 -22.16 34.78
N GLY A 261 -6.06 -22.15 33.56
CA GLY A 261 -6.10 -23.32 32.68
C GLY A 261 -4.72 -23.91 32.39
N ILE A 262 -3.73 -23.10 32.01
CA ILE A 262 -2.40 -23.60 31.61
C ILE A 262 -1.69 -24.34 32.75
N PHE A 263 -1.89 -23.91 34.01
CA PHE A 263 -1.32 -24.54 35.20
C PHE A 263 -2.03 -25.86 35.58
N GLY A 264 -3.32 -25.98 35.24
CA GLY A 264 -4.10 -27.19 35.45
C GLY A 264 -4.11 -28.15 34.26
N LEU A 265 -3.55 -27.76 33.11
CA LEU A 265 -3.64 -28.49 31.84
C LEU A 265 -3.17 -29.95 31.93
N PRO A 266 -2.07 -30.31 32.63
CA PRO A 266 -1.65 -31.70 32.73
C PRO A 266 -2.73 -32.63 33.32
N HIS A 267 -3.55 -32.15 34.25
CA HIS A 267 -4.63 -32.94 34.87
C HIS A 267 -5.82 -33.20 33.93
N LEU A 268 -5.92 -32.40 32.87
CA LEU A 268 -6.94 -32.57 31.83
C LEU A 268 -6.54 -33.65 30.81
N SER A 269 -5.27 -34.07 30.81
CA SER A 269 -4.80 -35.18 30.01
C SER A 269 -5.47 -36.51 30.41
N PRO A 270 -5.56 -37.48 29.49
CA PRO A 270 -6.29 -38.73 29.69
C PRO A 270 -5.47 -39.82 30.39
N ASP A 271 -4.14 -39.74 30.31
CA ASP A 271 -3.22 -40.82 30.66
C ASP A 271 -2.03 -40.28 31.50
N PRO A 272 -1.52 -41.08 32.46
CA PRO A 272 -0.36 -40.69 33.27
C PRO A 272 0.86 -40.22 32.49
N GLU A 273 1.17 -40.82 31.34
CA GLU A 273 2.39 -40.45 30.57
C GLU A 273 2.25 -39.06 29.95
N PHE A 274 1.04 -38.73 29.47
CA PHE A 274 0.71 -37.40 28.95
C PHE A 274 0.77 -36.36 30.06
N PHE A 275 0.36 -36.72 31.28
CA PHE A 275 0.50 -35.87 32.45
C PHE A 275 1.96 -35.54 32.75
N HIS A 276 2.83 -36.56 32.83
CA HIS A 276 4.24 -36.35 33.19
C HIS A 276 5.01 -35.54 32.13
N SER A 277 4.83 -35.87 30.85
CA SER A 277 5.46 -35.16 29.74
C SER A 277 5.01 -33.69 29.67
N SER A 278 3.70 -33.42 29.81
CA SER A 278 3.18 -32.04 29.83
C SER A 278 3.60 -31.26 31.07
N GLN A 279 3.61 -31.88 32.26
CA GLN A 279 4.09 -31.25 33.49
C GLN A 279 5.56 -30.84 33.38
N MET A 280 6.43 -31.72 32.86
CA MET A 280 7.85 -31.44 32.69
C MET A 280 8.09 -30.29 31.71
N LEU A 281 7.40 -30.30 30.56
CA LEU A 281 7.47 -29.24 29.57
C LEU A 281 7.02 -27.90 30.15
N LEU A 282 5.81 -27.85 30.71
CA LEU A 282 5.22 -26.63 31.26
C LEU A 282 6.01 -26.09 32.45
N ASN A 283 6.55 -26.95 33.32
CA ASN A 283 7.41 -26.50 34.41
C ASN A 283 8.62 -25.73 33.89
N ARG A 284 9.23 -26.18 32.79
CA ARG A 284 10.40 -25.52 32.17
C ARG A 284 10.01 -24.23 31.45
N THR A 285 8.96 -24.25 30.63
CA THR A 285 8.57 -23.10 29.80
C THR A 285 7.97 -21.97 30.64
N ILE A 286 7.04 -22.30 31.55
CA ILE A 286 6.42 -21.33 32.47
C ILE A 286 7.47 -20.68 33.37
N ASP A 287 8.40 -21.46 33.95
CA ASP A 287 9.47 -20.90 34.80
C ASP A 287 10.39 -19.96 34.01
N ALA A 288 10.69 -20.28 32.74
CA ALA A 288 11.47 -19.40 31.88
C ALA A 288 10.75 -18.06 31.61
N VAL A 289 9.45 -18.10 31.32
CA VAL A 289 8.62 -16.89 31.12
C VAL A 289 8.52 -16.06 32.39
N LEU A 290 8.26 -16.68 33.55
CA LEU A 290 8.17 -16.00 34.84
C LEU A 290 9.51 -15.36 35.23
N ARG A 291 10.63 -16.06 35.10
CA ARG A 291 11.98 -15.48 35.36
C ARG A 291 12.31 -14.32 34.44
N ARG A 292 11.89 -14.38 33.16
CA ARG A 292 12.09 -13.28 32.20
C ARG A 292 11.32 -12.04 32.65
N ARG A 293 10.08 -12.22 33.12
CA ARG A 293 9.23 -11.14 33.64
C ARG A 293 9.75 -10.55 34.95
N GLU A 294 10.22 -11.38 35.88
CA GLU A 294 10.87 -10.94 37.12
C GLU A 294 12.07 -10.01 36.87
N ARG A 295 12.81 -10.25 35.78
CA ARG A 295 13.98 -9.43 35.39
C ARG A 295 13.60 -8.13 34.69
N SER A 296 12.42 -8.04 34.06
CA SER A 296 11.98 -6.83 33.38
C SER A 296 11.37 -5.82 34.35
N ARG A 297 12.10 -4.76 34.70
CA ARG A 297 11.63 -3.67 35.59
C ARG A 297 10.42 -2.86 35.06
N PHE A 298 10.04 -3.05 33.80
CA PHE A 298 9.03 -2.23 33.10
C PHE A 298 7.88 -3.05 32.47
N SER A 299 7.68 -4.33 32.84
CA SER A 299 6.56 -5.10 32.27
C SER A 299 5.24 -4.78 32.93
N GLY A 300 4.21 -4.47 32.13
CA GLY A 300 2.85 -4.18 32.57
C GLY A 300 2.16 -5.34 33.29
N SER A 301 0.99 -5.03 33.85
CA SER A 301 0.17 -5.90 34.71
C SER A 301 -0.51 -7.08 33.99
N SER A 302 -0.36 -7.24 32.67
CA SER A 302 -1.15 -8.21 31.89
C SER A 302 -0.63 -9.64 32.00
N ASN A 303 -1.51 -10.64 32.13
CA ASN A 303 -1.14 -12.07 32.17
C ASN A 303 -0.48 -12.53 30.84
N PRO A 304 0.71 -13.17 30.85
CA PRO A 304 1.39 -13.61 29.62
C PRO A 304 0.61 -14.63 28.80
N TRP A 305 -0.27 -15.39 29.46
CA TRP A 305 -1.12 -16.41 28.85
C TRP A 305 -2.57 -15.96 28.72
N THR A 306 -2.80 -14.66 28.62
CA THR A 306 -4.16 -14.12 28.44
C THR A 306 -4.84 -14.76 27.23
N ALA A 307 -6.10 -15.17 27.43
CA ALA A 307 -6.94 -15.67 26.35
C ALA A 307 -7.39 -14.57 25.38
N VAL A 308 -7.17 -13.29 25.72
CA VAL A 308 -7.54 -12.13 24.90
C VAL A 308 -6.52 -11.94 23.79
N VAL A 309 -6.99 -11.66 22.58
CA VAL A 309 -6.16 -11.28 21.43
C VAL A 309 -6.04 -9.75 21.45
N GLU A 310 -4.81 -9.22 21.36
CA GLU A 310 -4.42 -7.78 21.47
C GLU A 310 -5.06 -6.81 20.42
N GLU A 311 -6.21 -7.15 19.82
CA GLU A 311 -6.87 -6.32 18.80
C GLU A 311 -7.83 -5.25 19.38
N ASP A 312 -8.24 -5.37 20.65
CA ASP A 312 -9.16 -4.44 21.29
C ASP A 312 -8.46 -3.73 22.45
N GLY A 313 -8.15 -2.43 22.31
CA GLY A 313 -7.56 -1.55 23.34
C GLY A 313 -8.42 -1.34 24.60
N LEU A 314 -9.29 -2.29 24.92
CA LEU A 314 -10.07 -2.46 26.15
C LEU A 314 -9.29 -3.25 27.23
N ASP A 315 -7.95 -3.28 27.12
CA ASP A 315 -7.04 -4.10 27.94
C ASP A 315 -7.22 -3.93 29.47
N ASP A 316 -7.83 -2.83 29.92
CA ASP A 316 -7.98 -2.50 31.34
C ASP A 316 -9.33 -2.92 31.97
N VAL A 317 -10.25 -3.51 31.21
CA VAL A 317 -11.61 -3.83 31.71
C VAL A 317 -11.87 -5.35 31.74
N PRO A 318 -11.84 -6.01 32.91
CA PRO A 318 -12.06 -7.45 33.02
C PRO A 318 -13.55 -7.79 32.89
N ILE A 319 -13.94 -8.32 31.72
CA ILE A 319 -15.30 -8.78 31.40
C ILE A 319 -15.40 -10.30 31.61
N PRO A 320 -16.46 -10.84 32.25
CA PRO A 320 -16.65 -12.28 32.38
C PRO A 320 -16.85 -12.95 31.01
N ARG A 321 -15.94 -13.87 30.65
CA ARG A 321 -15.90 -14.58 29.37
C ARG A 321 -16.02 -16.10 29.52
N CYS A 322 -16.59 -16.82 28.56
CA CYS A 322 -16.56 -18.29 28.56
C CYS A 322 -15.13 -18.82 28.37
N GLU A 323 -14.70 -19.75 29.21
CA GLU A 323 -13.42 -20.44 29.10
C GLU A 323 -13.54 -21.68 28.20
N TYR A 324 -12.44 -22.11 27.59
CA TYR A 324 -12.42 -23.25 26.67
C TYR A 324 -11.23 -24.18 26.91
N ILE A 325 -11.52 -25.47 26.95
CA ILE A 325 -10.56 -26.57 26.85
C ILE A 325 -10.77 -27.22 25.49
N MET A 326 -9.73 -27.26 24.67
CA MET A 326 -9.80 -27.74 23.29
C MET A 326 -8.84 -28.90 23.07
N TYR A 327 -9.34 -29.97 22.47
CA TYR A 327 -8.57 -31.10 22.01
C TYR A 327 -8.61 -31.17 20.49
N LEU A 328 -7.44 -31.32 19.88
CA LEU A 328 -7.27 -31.53 18.45
C LEU A 328 -6.54 -32.85 18.20
N GLN A 329 -7.02 -33.63 17.25
CA GLN A 329 -6.38 -34.86 16.80
C GLN A 329 -5.98 -34.68 15.33
N LEU A 330 -4.68 -34.64 15.05
CA LEU A 330 -4.13 -34.64 13.69
C LEU A 330 -4.39 -35.99 13.01
N HIS A 331 -4.83 -35.92 11.75
CA HIS A 331 -5.06 -37.09 10.92
C HIS A 331 -3.78 -37.48 10.17
N PRO A 332 -3.55 -38.77 9.90
CA PRO A 332 -2.40 -39.23 9.13
C PRO A 332 -2.46 -38.74 7.69
N ILE A 333 -1.29 -38.57 7.09
CA ILE A 333 -1.15 -38.13 5.71
C ILE A 333 -1.46 -39.31 4.78
N HIS A 334 -2.46 -39.15 3.90
CA HIS A 334 -2.79 -40.12 2.85
C HIS A 334 -2.05 -39.78 1.54
N TYR A 335 -1.14 -40.62 1.09
CA TYR A 335 -0.29 -40.40 -0.10
C TYR A 335 -0.96 -40.72 -1.46
N ASN A 336 -2.26 -40.98 -1.49
CA ASN A 336 -2.98 -41.50 -2.67
C ASN A 336 -3.02 -40.56 -3.90
N VAL A 337 -2.39 -39.38 -3.85
CA VAL A 337 -2.40 -38.38 -4.95
C VAL A 337 -1.19 -38.53 -5.90
N LEU A 338 -0.21 -39.40 -5.59
CA LEU A 338 0.99 -39.58 -6.42
C LEU A 338 1.01 -40.86 -7.29
N GLY A 339 -0.04 -41.68 -7.27
CA GLY A 339 -0.15 -42.84 -8.17
C GLY A 339 0.85 -43.97 -7.90
N ASP A 340 1.47 -44.00 -6.72
CA ASP A 340 2.31 -45.11 -6.26
C ASP A 340 1.63 -45.75 -5.03
N ASP A 341 1.01 -46.90 -5.24
CA ASP A 341 0.34 -47.72 -4.20
C ASP A 341 1.38 -48.44 -3.32
N ASN A 342 2.42 -47.71 -2.86
CA ASN A 342 3.45 -48.28 -2.00
C ASN A 342 3.20 -47.87 -0.53
N PRO A 343 2.59 -48.74 0.30
CA PRO A 343 2.27 -48.45 1.71
C PRO A 343 3.50 -48.28 2.61
N ASN A 344 4.71 -48.33 2.05
CA ASN A 344 6.01 -48.20 2.71
C ASN A 344 6.62 -46.79 2.64
N HIS A 345 5.87 -45.76 2.23
CA HIS A 345 6.34 -44.36 2.36
C HIS A 345 6.70 -44.08 3.82
N SER A 346 8.01 -43.99 4.06
CA SER A 346 8.57 -44.10 5.38
C SER A 346 8.38 -42.80 6.18
N PRO A 347 8.29 -42.88 7.51
CA PRO A 347 8.42 -41.75 8.44
C PRO A 347 9.50 -40.71 8.14
N LEU A 348 10.58 -41.15 7.49
CA LEU A 348 11.73 -40.33 7.11
C LEU A 348 11.37 -39.31 6.01
N GLU A 349 10.32 -39.54 5.24
CA GLU A 349 9.89 -38.66 4.15
C GLU A 349 9.06 -37.47 4.64
N ILE A 350 8.26 -37.63 5.69
CA ILE A 350 7.51 -36.52 6.32
C ILE A 350 8.49 -35.52 6.94
N ASP A 351 9.49 -36.00 7.66
CA ASP A 351 10.53 -35.14 8.24
C ASP A 351 11.36 -34.42 7.16
N LYS A 352 11.73 -35.12 6.07
CA LYS A 352 12.35 -34.48 4.90
C LYS A 352 11.44 -33.40 4.29
N LEU A 353 10.14 -33.68 4.18
CA LEU A 353 9.17 -32.74 3.62
C LEU A 353 9.00 -31.51 4.52
N GLU A 354 8.88 -31.69 5.83
CA GLU A 354 8.81 -30.60 6.81
C GLU A 354 10.08 -29.76 6.80
N ARG A 355 11.26 -30.38 6.80
CA ARG A 355 12.53 -29.65 6.72
C ARG A 355 12.62 -28.85 5.44
N GLU A 356 12.23 -29.41 4.30
CA GLU A 356 12.24 -28.70 3.02
C GLU A 356 11.17 -27.60 2.96
N LEU A 357 10.09 -27.67 3.75
CA LEU A 357 9.08 -26.59 3.88
C LEU A 357 9.63 -25.42 4.72
N ARG A 358 10.27 -25.73 5.85
CA ARG A 358 10.85 -24.71 6.73
C ARG A 358 12.15 -24.10 6.18
N PHE A 359 13.00 -24.93 5.59
CA PHE A 359 14.31 -24.60 5.07
C PHE A 359 14.41 -25.05 3.60
N PRO A 360 13.89 -24.24 2.66
CA PRO A 360 13.83 -24.63 1.25
C PRO A 360 15.24 -24.76 0.66
N THR A 361 15.61 -25.98 0.25
CA THR A 361 16.87 -26.26 -0.48
C THR A 361 16.66 -26.37 -2.00
N GLY A 362 15.40 -26.33 -2.45
CA GLY A 362 15.03 -26.41 -3.87
C GLY A 362 14.78 -27.83 -4.34
N ALA A 363 14.55 -28.77 -3.42
CA ALA A 363 14.23 -30.15 -3.79
C ALA A 363 12.88 -30.21 -4.52
N PRO A 364 12.76 -30.98 -5.62
CA PRO A 364 11.49 -31.15 -6.32
C PRO A 364 10.47 -31.82 -5.39
N ARG A 365 9.33 -31.17 -5.19
CA ARG A 365 8.22 -31.66 -4.36
C ARG A 365 6.93 -31.66 -5.17
N TRP A 366 6.34 -32.83 -5.37
CA TRP A 366 5.04 -32.95 -6.02
C TRP A 366 3.95 -33.09 -4.96
N GLY A 367 3.08 -32.07 -4.86
CA GLY A 367 1.90 -32.08 -4.01
C GLY A 367 2.20 -32.08 -2.51
N VAL A 368 2.04 -30.94 -1.84
CA VAL A 368 2.13 -30.92 -0.37
C VAL A 368 0.77 -31.29 0.22
N PRO A 369 0.66 -32.32 1.07
CA PRO A 369 -0.59 -32.73 1.67
C PRO A 369 -1.19 -31.64 2.56
N GLU A 370 -2.51 -31.65 2.67
CA GLU A 370 -3.25 -30.73 3.54
C GLU A 370 -3.08 -31.10 5.02
N LEU A 371 -3.23 -30.10 5.89
CA LEU A 371 -3.27 -30.28 7.33
C LEU A 371 -4.72 -30.57 7.72
N ARG A 372 -4.99 -31.78 8.21
CA ARG A 372 -6.34 -32.23 8.60
C ARG A 372 -6.37 -32.64 10.06
N MET A 373 -7.40 -32.19 10.80
CA MET A 373 -7.59 -32.55 12.20
C MET A 373 -9.05 -32.51 12.64
N SER A 374 -9.41 -33.38 13.57
CA SER A 374 -10.69 -33.35 14.29
C SER A 374 -10.56 -32.54 15.58
N MET A 375 -11.65 -31.90 15.99
CA MET A 375 -11.70 -30.99 17.14
C MET A 375 -12.87 -31.33 18.07
N VAL A 376 -12.59 -31.28 19.37
CA VAL A 376 -13.58 -31.13 20.45
C VAL A 376 -13.16 -29.98 21.34
N ALA A 377 -13.99 -28.95 21.45
CA ALA A 377 -13.83 -27.88 22.43
C ALA A 377 -14.95 -27.96 23.46
N TRP A 378 -14.63 -27.73 24.72
CA TRP A 378 -15.55 -27.76 25.84
C TRP A 378 -15.37 -26.51 26.70
N SER A 379 -16.48 -25.86 27.03
CA SER A 379 -16.50 -24.74 27.96
C SER A 379 -16.98 -25.22 29.34
N PRO A 380 -16.11 -25.23 30.37
CA PRO A 380 -16.45 -25.76 31.69
C PRO A 380 -17.33 -24.81 32.52
N ASP A 381 -17.42 -23.54 32.14
CA ASP A 381 -18.21 -22.50 32.79
C ASP A 381 -19.55 -22.24 32.07
N CYS A 382 -19.56 -22.22 30.74
CA CYS A 382 -20.80 -22.04 29.96
C CYS A 382 -21.47 -23.38 29.60
N SER A 383 -20.81 -24.51 29.87
CA SER A 383 -21.39 -25.86 29.85
C SER A 383 -21.98 -26.26 28.50
N TYR A 384 -21.13 -26.24 27.47
CA TYR A 384 -21.42 -26.80 26.15
C TYR A 384 -20.16 -27.28 25.45
N TYR A 385 -20.35 -28.06 24.39
CA TYR A 385 -19.29 -28.59 23.54
C TYR A 385 -19.44 -28.08 22.12
N LEU A 386 -18.31 -27.86 21.47
CA LEU A 386 -18.21 -27.61 20.03
C LEU A 386 -17.42 -28.75 19.40
N GLU A 387 -18.01 -29.44 18.44
CA GLU A 387 -17.37 -30.56 17.75
C GLU A 387 -17.26 -30.26 16.25
N SER A 388 -16.10 -30.55 15.66
CA SER A 388 -15.92 -30.40 14.20
C SER A 388 -16.82 -31.36 13.40
N LYS A 389 -17.40 -30.89 12.29
CA LYS A 389 -18.18 -31.70 11.36
C LYS A 389 -17.27 -32.54 10.45
N GLY A 390 -17.32 -33.86 10.61
CA GLY A 390 -16.70 -34.80 9.68
C GLY A 390 -16.86 -36.28 10.06
N PRO A 391 -16.29 -37.19 9.27
CA PRO A 391 -16.38 -38.63 9.48
C PRO A 391 -15.74 -39.08 10.81
N PRO A 392 -16.40 -39.96 11.59
CA PRO A 392 -17.43 -40.90 11.17
C PRO A 392 -18.87 -40.41 11.43
N LEU A 393 -19.04 -39.32 12.17
CA LEU A 393 -20.35 -38.85 12.62
C LEU A 393 -21.13 -38.12 11.53
N PHE A 394 -20.41 -37.41 10.68
CA PHE A 394 -20.98 -36.68 9.55
C PHE A 394 -20.36 -37.21 8.25
N PRO A 395 -21.15 -37.39 7.18
CA PRO A 395 -20.60 -37.80 5.89
C PRO A 395 -19.65 -36.71 5.35
N SER A 396 -18.64 -37.09 4.56
CA SER A 396 -17.67 -36.13 3.99
C SER A 396 -18.30 -35.02 3.15
N VAL A 397 -19.55 -35.19 2.70
CA VAL A 397 -20.34 -34.17 1.98
C VAL A 397 -20.73 -33.01 2.90
N GLU A 398 -20.94 -33.26 4.19
CA GLU A 398 -21.32 -32.25 5.18
C GLU A 398 -20.12 -31.52 5.79
N GLY A 399 -18.93 -32.14 5.73
CA GLY A 399 -17.68 -31.56 6.21
C GLY A 399 -16.56 -32.60 6.33
N GLU A 400 -15.31 -32.15 6.28
CA GLU A 400 -14.11 -32.99 6.35
C GLU A 400 -13.29 -32.79 7.63
N HIS A 401 -13.96 -32.42 8.73
CA HIS A 401 -13.34 -31.83 9.92
C HIS A 401 -12.65 -30.49 9.60
N LEU A 402 -11.59 -30.16 10.32
CA LEU A 402 -10.80 -28.96 10.07
C LEU A 402 -9.72 -29.29 9.05
N VAL A 403 -9.72 -28.55 7.95
CA VAL A 403 -8.80 -28.72 6.83
C VAL A 403 -8.05 -27.41 6.59
N GLY A 404 -6.79 -27.50 6.21
CA GLY A 404 -6.04 -26.31 5.82
C GLY A 404 -4.62 -26.59 5.41
N VAL A 405 -3.76 -25.60 5.59
CA VAL A 405 -2.39 -25.61 5.05
C VAL A 405 -1.37 -25.22 6.11
N LYS A 406 -0.15 -25.72 5.94
CA LYS A 406 1.02 -25.30 6.71
C LYS A 406 1.28 -23.81 6.50
N SER A 407 1.77 -23.12 7.53
CA SER A 407 2.00 -21.66 7.50
C SER A 407 3.01 -21.24 6.42
N GLU A 408 4.01 -22.07 6.16
CA GLU A 408 5.04 -21.85 5.12
C GLU A 408 4.43 -21.86 3.72
N ILE A 409 3.46 -22.76 3.48
CA ILE A 409 2.73 -22.86 2.21
C ILE A 409 1.81 -21.66 2.05
N LEU A 410 1.10 -21.27 3.11
CA LEU A 410 0.23 -20.09 3.09
C LEU A 410 1.03 -18.83 2.76
N LEU A 411 2.19 -18.65 3.41
CA LEU A 411 3.11 -17.55 3.11
C LEU A 411 3.62 -17.59 1.67
N ALA A 412 4.00 -18.76 1.15
CA ALA A 412 4.41 -18.91 -0.24
C ALA A 412 3.29 -18.54 -1.23
N ARG A 413 2.05 -18.97 -0.96
CA ARG A 413 0.86 -18.58 -1.74
C ARG A 413 0.62 -17.07 -1.68
N ILE A 414 0.70 -16.46 -0.51
CA ILE A 414 0.57 -15.00 -0.34
C ILE A 414 1.59 -14.27 -1.22
N LYS A 415 2.88 -14.65 -1.13
CA LYS A 415 3.95 -14.06 -1.95
C LYS A 415 3.64 -14.18 -3.45
N LEU A 416 3.24 -15.36 -3.91
CA LEU A 416 2.90 -15.60 -5.32
C LEU A 416 1.74 -14.72 -5.79
N TRP A 417 0.66 -14.63 -5.00
CA TRP A 417 -0.49 -13.81 -5.35
C TRP A 417 -0.19 -12.31 -5.30
N MET A 418 0.69 -11.85 -4.40
CA MET A 418 1.17 -10.47 -4.39
C MET A 418 1.96 -10.13 -5.67
N PHE A 419 2.84 -11.03 -6.12
CA PHE A 419 3.51 -10.87 -7.42
C PHE A 419 2.52 -10.86 -8.58
N GLY A 420 1.53 -11.77 -8.56
CA GLY A 420 0.45 -11.80 -9.56
C GLY A 420 -0.34 -10.49 -9.58
N PHE A 421 -0.66 -9.93 -8.42
CA PHE A 421 -1.38 -8.66 -8.34
C PHE A 421 -0.54 -7.47 -8.79
N ALA A 422 0.75 -7.44 -8.46
CA ALA A 422 1.68 -6.45 -8.99
C ALA A 422 1.77 -6.52 -10.52
N ALA A 423 1.81 -7.73 -11.10
CA ALA A 423 1.78 -7.94 -12.55
C ALA A 423 0.47 -7.45 -13.19
N ILE A 424 -0.68 -7.66 -12.53
CA ILE A 424 -1.97 -7.12 -12.96
C ILE A 424 -1.92 -5.58 -12.99
N LEU A 425 -1.42 -4.93 -11.94
CA LEU A 425 -1.29 -3.46 -11.91
C LEU A 425 -0.32 -2.95 -12.98
N MET A 426 0.79 -3.64 -13.22
CA MET A 426 1.72 -3.30 -14.30
C MET A 426 1.06 -3.44 -15.68
N GLY A 427 0.22 -4.46 -15.88
CA GLY A 427 -0.60 -4.61 -17.09
C GLY A 427 -1.62 -3.47 -17.25
N GLN A 428 -2.25 -3.04 -16.15
CA GLN A 428 -3.16 -1.89 -16.15
C GLN A 428 -2.41 -0.60 -16.50
N LEU A 429 -1.21 -0.40 -15.96
CA LEU A 429 -0.34 0.74 -16.27
C LEU A 429 0.09 0.73 -17.74
N TRP A 430 0.49 -0.43 -18.26
CA TRP A 430 0.87 -0.57 -19.67
C TRP A 430 -0.28 -0.19 -20.62
N LEU A 431 -1.50 -0.64 -20.34
CA LEU A 431 -2.69 -0.24 -21.09
C LEU A 431 -2.97 1.26 -20.98
N LEU A 432 -2.80 1.85 -19.79
CA LEU A 432 -2.99 3.28 -19.57
C LEU A 432 -1.98 4.11 -20.39
N GLN A 433 -0.70 3.73 -20.37
CA GLN A 433 0.33 4.37 -21.21
C GLN A 433 -0.01 4.26 -22.70
N GLY A 434 -0.50 3.10 -23.16
CA GLY A 434 -0.98 2.91 -24.52
C GLY A 434 -2.11 3.89 -24.87
N GLN A 435 -3.09 4.03 -23.97
CA GLN A 435 -4.20 4.97 -24.16
C GLN A 435 -3.75 6.44 -24.16
N MET A 436 -2.77 6.79 -23.33
CA MET A 436 -2.18 8.14 -23.32
C MET A 436 -1.52 8.48 -24.66
N LYS A 437 -0.78 7.52 -25.25
CA LYS A 437 -0.15 7.68 -26.56
C LYS A 437 -1.18 7.90 -27.67
N GLU A 438 -2.29 7.16 -27.64
CA GLU A 438 -3.39 7.32 -28.60
C GLU A 438 -4.19 8.63 -28.38
N SER A 439 -4.15 9.19 -27.16
CA SER A 439 -4.92 10.37 -26.76
C SER A 439 -4.05 11.63 -26.66
N ASN A 440 -3.11 11.82 -27.57
CA ASN A 440 -2.16 12.94 -27.51
C ASN A 440 -2.73 14.28 -28.03
N THR A 441 -3.84 14.28 -28.77
CA THR A 441 -4.42 15.51 -29.31
C THR A 441 -5.45 16.14 -28.35
N PRO A 442 -5.58 17.48 -28.33
CA PRO A 442 -6.65 18.14 -27.58
C PRO A 442 -8.05 17.65 -27.93
N SER A 443 -8.29 17.33 -29.20
CA SER A 443 -9.59 16.86 -29.69
C SER A 443 -9.98 15.49 -29.15
N THR A 444 -8.99 14.61 -28.91
CA THR A 444 -9.19 13.28 -28.34
C THR A 444 -9.32 13.33 -26.83
N LEU A 445 -8.50 14.15 -26.15
CA LEU A 445 -8.61 14.37 -24.70
C LEU A 445 -9.97 14.96 -24.30
N GLY A 446 -10.53 15.85 -25.14
CA GLY A 446 -11.86 16.41 -24.94
C GLY A 446 -13.00 15.37 -24.92
N ARG A 447 -12.81 14.16 -25.49
CA ARG A 447 -13.84 13.10 -25.53
C ARG A 447 -13.87 12.25 -24.26
N ILE A 448 -12.75 12.19 -23.54
CA ILE A 448 -12.58 11.34 -22.36
C ILE A 448 -13.28 11.96 -21.15
N ASN A 449 -13.96 11.15 -20.34
CA ASN A 449 -14.53 11.61 -19.07
C ASN A 449 -13.48 11.57 -17.96
N PHE A 450 -13.28 12.72 -17.31
CA PHE A 450 -12.42 12.88 -16.15
C PHE A 450 -12.70 11.86 -15.03
N TYR A 451 -13.97 11.63 -14.69
CA TYR A 451 -14.36 10.78 -13.57
C TYR A 451 -14.07 9.29 -13.80
N THR A 452 -14.12 8.80 -15.04
CA THR A 452 -13.78 7.39 -15.34
C THR A 452 -12.32 7.11 -15.00
N VAL A 453 -11.40 7.98 -15.42
CA VAL A 453 -9.97 7.86 -15.11
C VAL A 453 -9.72 8.12 -13.61
N ALA A 454 -10.43 9.08 -13.01
CA ALA A 454 -10.30 9.38 -11.58
C ALA A 454 -10.74 8.20 -10.68
N THR A 455 -11.82 7.48 -11.00
CA THR A 455 -12.26 6.29 -10.24
C THR A 455 -11.24 5.16 -10.30
N MET A 456 -10.65 4.93 -11.48
CA MET A 456 -9.56 3.96 -11.65
C MET A 456 -8.35 4.33 -10.78
N LEU A 457 -7.92 5.58 -10.83
CA LEU A 457 -6.79 6.08 -10.04
C LEU A 457 -7.05 6.08 -8.54
N MET A 458 -8.28 6.35 -8.12
CA MET A 458 -8.66 6.29 -6.70
C MET A 458 -8.43 4.88 -6.16
N ALA A 459 -8.87 3.84 -6.88
CA ALA A 459 -8.66 2.46 -6.47
C ALA A 459 -7.17 2.08 -6.42
N ASP A 460 -6.39 2.47 -7.44
CA ASP A 460 -4.95 2.21 -7.47
C ASP A 460 -4.23 2.94 -6.32
N GLY A 461 -4.70 4.14 -5.96
CA GLY A 461 -4.24 4.90 -4.80
C GLY A 461 -4.59 4.23 -3.46
N LEU A 462 -5.77 3.62 -3.34
CA LEU A 462 -6.12 2.82 -2.15
C LEU A 462 -5.18 1.62 -2.01
N VAL A 463 -4.92 0.92 -3.12
CA VAL A 463 -3.98 -0.20 -3.14
C VAL A 463 -2.58 0.26 -2.71
N PHE A 464 -2.12 1.41 -3.21
CA PHE A 464 -0.83 1.99 -2.82
C PHE A 464 -0.74 2.26 -1.31
N VAL A 465 -1.79 2.85 -0.71
CA VAL A 465 -1.81 3.13 0.74
C VAL A 465 -1.80 1.83 1.55
N CYS A 466 -2.66 0.88 1.20
CA CYS A 466 -2.72 -0.41 1.88
C CYS A 466 -1.41 -1.21 1.77
N SER A 467 -0.83 -1.29 0.57
CA SER A 467 0.41 -2.02 0.34
C SER A 467 1.60 -1.36 1.01
N SER A 468 1.63 -0.02 1.08
CA SER A 468 2.65 0.73 1.82
C SER A 468 2.58 0.42 3.32
N ALA A 469 1.38 0.48 3.91
CA ALA A 469 1.18 0.13 5.32
C ALA A 469 1.58 -1.32 5.62
N TRP A 470 1.20 -2.27 4.76
CA TRP A 470 1.57 -3.68 4.88
C TRP A 470 3.09 -3.89 4.77
N SER A 471 3.75 -3.16 3.87
CA SER A 471 5.20 -3.29 3.68
C SER A 471 6.02 -2.87 4.90
N LEU A 472 5.49 -1.96 5.73
CA LEU A 472 6.16 -1.51 6.95
C LEU A 472 6.05 -2.52 8.10
N SER A 473 5.01 -3.35 8.11
CA SER A 473 4.73 -4.29 9.22
C SER A 473 5.17 -5.72 8.95
N ALA A 474 5.19 -6.16 7.69
CA ALA A 474 5.31 -7.58 7.37
C ALA A 474 6.70 -7.99 6.84
N THR A 475 7.63 -8.32 7.74
CA THR A 475 9.02 -8.74 7.41
C THR A 475 9.06 -9.90 6.41
N ASN A 476 8.19 -10.91 6.59
CA ASN A 476 8.19 -12.11 5.74
C ASN A 476 7.73 -11.87 4.30
N THR A 477 6.94 -10.82 4.06
CA THR A 477 6.39 -10.47 2.73
C THR A 477 6.91 -9.13 2.21
N PHE A 478 7.96 -8.59 2.82
CA PHE A 478 8.50 -7.27 2.54
C PHE A 478 8.78 -7.05 1.04
N LEU A 479 9.59 -7.93 0.42
CA LEU A 479 9.99 -7.76 -0.98
C LEU A 479 8.80 -7.80 -1.97
N PRO A 480 7.88 -8.80 -1.94
CA PRO A 480 6.67 -8.78 -2.76
C PRO A 480 5.77 -7.56 -2.51
N SER A 481 5.64 -7.13 -1.24
CA SER A 481 4.84 -5.94 -0.90
C SER A 481 5.42 -4.66 -1.51
N LEU A 482 6.74 -4.53 -1.53
CA LEU A 482 7.43 -3.38 -2.11
C LEU A 482 7.20 -3.32 -3.63
N MET A 483 7.22 -4.45 -4.32
CA MET A 483 6.92 -4.51 -5.76
C MET A 483 5.47 -4.11 -6.06
N LEU A 484 4.52 -4.56 -5.24
CA LEU A 484 3.12 -4.15 -5.36
C LEU A 484 2.96 -2.64 -5.12
N THR A 485 3.59 -2.10 -4.07
CA THR A 485 3.61 -0.67 -3.75
C THR A 485 4.22 0.15 -4.89
N PHE A 486 5.33 -0.31 -5.48
CA PHE A 486 5.95 0.35 -6.62
C PHE A 486 5.02 0.37 -7.84
N ALA A 487 4.39 -0.75 -8.19
CA ALA A 487 3.44 -0.82 -9.32
C ALA A 487 2.25 0.12 -9.11
N ALA A 488 1.67 0.14 -7.90
CA ALA A 488 0.57 1.03 -7.55
C ALA A 488 0.97 2.50 -7.58
N PHE A 489 2.16 2.84 -7.06
CA PHE A 489 2.73 4.19 -7.12
C PHE A 489 2.94 4.67 -8.56
N MET A 490 3.49 3.83 -9.43
CA MET A 490 3.69 4.16 -10.84
C MET A 490 2.36 4.35 -11.58
N SER A 491 1.35 3.52 -11.28
CA SER A 491 -0.01 3.72 -11.81
C SER A 491 -0.61 5.05 -11.39
N MET A 492 -0.51 5.38 -10.10
CA MET A 492 -1.04 6.61 -9.53
C MET A 492 -0.36 7.85 -10.11
N THR A 493 0.97 7.87 -10.19
CA THR A 493 1.75 9.03 -10.66
C THR A 493 1.52 9.31 -12.14
N ILE A 494 1.62 8.29 -13.00
CA ILE A 494 1.42 8.43 -14.45
C ILE A 494 -0.04 8.78 -14.74
N GLY A 495 -0.99 8.12 -14.08
CA GLY A 495 -2.40 8.42 -14.29
C GLY A 495 -2.81 9.79 -13.76
N ALA A 496 -2.23 10.28 -12.65
CA ALA A 496 -2.46 11.64 -12.18
C ALA A 496 -1.97 12.68 -13.21
N GLY A 497 -0.84 12.42 -13.87
CA GLY A 497 -0.36 13.21 -15.00
C GLY A 497 -1.38 13.26 -16.15
N PHE A 498 -1.91 12.10 -16.54
CA PHE A 498 -2.95 12.02 -17.58
C PHE A 498 -4.23 12.76 -17.18
N LEU A 499 -4.66 12.61 -15.93
CA LEU A 499 -5.85 13.26 -15.40
C LEU A 499 -5.70 14.79 -15.37
N SER A 500 -4.50 15.30 -15.09
CA SER A 500 -4.16 16.72 -15.14
C SER A 500 -4.29 17.28 -16.56
N GLU A 501 -3.79 16.57 -17.57
CA GLU A 501 -3.91 16.99 -18.97
C GLU A 501 -5.37 16.98 -19.46
N ILE A 502 -6.16 15.96 -19.08
CA ILE A 502 -7.61 15.96 -19.33
C ILE A 502 -8.27 17.16 -18.64
N TYR A 503 -7.87 17.47 -17.41
CA TYR A 503 -8.41 18.59 -16.66
C TYR A 503 -8.15 19.91 -17.37
N LYS A 504 -6.90 20.21 -17.73
CA LYS A 504 -6.51 21.44 -18.45
C LYS A 504 -7.29 21.58 -19.75
N ASN A 505 -7.37 20.51 -20.54
CA ASN A 505 -8.07 20.53 -21.82
C ASN A 505 -9.56 20.87 -21.70
N GLN A 506 -10.20 20.43 -20.62
CA GLN A 506 -11.62 20.63 -20.35
C GLN A 506 -11.94 21.94 -19.62
N GLU A 507 -10.94 22.78 -19.35
CA GLU A 507 -11.15 24.06 -18.67
C GLU A 507 -12.08 25.04 -19.42
N PRO A 508 -11.95 25.22 -20.75
CA PRO A 508 -12.83 26.13 -21.51
C PRO A 508 -14.30 25.70 -21.45
N GLU A 509 -14.57 24.39 -21.43
CA GLU A 509 -15.92 23.80 -21.30
C GLU A 509 -16.53 24.19 -19.94
N ARG A 510 -15.81 23.99 -18.84
CA ARG A 510 -16.30 24.31 -17.49
C ARG A 510 -16.53 25.82 -17.30
N ARG A 511 -15.67 26.66 -17.89
CA ARG A 511 -15.86 28.12 -17.87
C ARG A 511 -17.17 28.52 -18.57
N ARG A 512 -17.50 27.91 -19.72
CA ARG A 512 -18.76 28.17 -20.43
C ARG A 512 -19.98 27.72 -19.62
N GLU A 513 -19.92 26.55 -19.00
CA GLU A 513 -21.01 26.04 -18.15
C GLU A 513 -21.26 26.96 -16.94
N GLN A 514 -20.21 27.47 -16.29
CA GLN A 514 -20.35 28.42 -15.19
C GLN A 514 -20.94 29.76 -15.65
N GLN A 515 -20.55 30.26 -16.83
CA GLN A 515 -21.12 31.48 -17.41
C GLN A 515 -22.62 31.31 -17.72
N GLN A 516 -23.01 30.14 -18.25
CA GLN A 516 -24.42 29.82 -18.49
C GLN A 516 -25.21 29.73 -17.18
N GLN A 517 -24.66 29.08 -16.15
CA GLN A 517 -25.29 29.01 -14.83
C GLN A 517 -25.44 30.41 -14.21
N GLN A 518 -24.42 31.28 -14.31
CA GLN A 518 -24.53 32.66 -13.83
C GLN A 518 -25.59 33.47 -14.57
N GLN A 519 -25.66 33.35 -15.91
CA GLN A 519 -26.71 34.01 -16.69
C GLN A 519 -28.10 33.50 -16.32
N GLN A 520 -28.25 32.20 -16.07
CA GLN A 520 -29.52 31.62 -15.66
C GLN A 520 -29.90 32.07 -14.25
N GLN A 521 -28.92 32.17 -13.34
CA GLN A 521 -29.11 32.64 -11.97
C GLN A 521 -29.43 34.14 -11.91
N GLN A 522 -28.82 34.96 -12.78
CA GLN A 522 -29.19 36.37 -12.97
C GLN A 522 -30.59 36.51 -13.56
N ARG A 523 -31.00 35.66 -14.51
CA ARG A 523 -32.37 35.66 -15.04
C ARG A 523 -33.40 35.29 -13.98
N THR A 524 -33.12 34.33 -13.10
CA THR A 524 -34.02 33.99 -11.99
C THR A 524 -34.05 35.06 -10.91
N ASN A 525 -32.93 35.73 -10.62
CA ASN A 525 -32.90 36.82 -9.63
C ASN A 525 -33.60 38.09 -10.13
N ASN A 526 -33.51 38.40 -11.43
CA ASN A 526 -34.24 39.51 -12.04
C ASN A 526 -35.74 39.22 -12.25
N ALA A 527 -36.18 37.97 -12.07
CA ALA A 527 -37.59 37.57 -12.17
C ALA A 527 -38.32 37.56 -10.82
N GLN A 528 -37.66 37.92 -9.70
CA GLN A 528 -38.31 38.09 -8.40
C GLN A 528 -38.98 39.48 -8.32
N PRO A 529 -40.31 39.57 -8.08
CA PRO A 529 -41.00 40.85 -8.05
C PRO A 529 -40.61 41.63 -6.79
N THR A 530 -40.09 42.84 -6.98
CA THR A 530 -39.88 43.82 -5.92
C THR A 530 -41.23 44.14 -5.27
N ALA A 531 -41.40 43.76 -4.01
CA ALA A 531 -42.55 44.14 -3.22
C ALA A 531 -42.59 45.68 -3.10
N VAL A 532 -43.67 46.25 -3.61
CA VAL A 532 -44.02 47.66 -3.54
C VAL A 532 -44.33 48.01 -2.08
N ASN A 533 -43.50 48.83 -1.44
CA ASN A 533 -43.90 49.61 -0.28
C ASN A 533 -44.18 51.04 -0.73
N GLN A 534 -45.48 51.38 -0.82
CA GLN A 534 -45.97 52.74 -1.02
C GLN A 534 -45.91 53.52 0.29
N SER A 535 -45.34 54.73 0.25
CA SER A 535 -45.82 55.85 1.07
C SER A 535 -45.56 57.21 0.43
N SER A 536 -46.67 57.90 0.14
CA SER A 536 -46.93 59.36 0.16
C SER A 536 -46.17 60.32 -0.78
N SER A 537 -46.86 60.65 -1.87
CA SER A 537 -47.16 62.01 -2.40
C SER A 537 -46.21 63.18 -2.14
N SER A 538 -45.74 63.84 -3.21
CA SER A 538 -46.22 65.19 -3.60
C SER A 538 -45.53 65.74 -4.86
N GLY A 539 -46.35 66.11 -5.85
CA GLY A 539 -46.17 67.28 -6.73
C GLY A 539 -45.06 67.27 -7.80
N ARG A 540 -45.43 67.03 -9.07
CA ARG A 540 -45.19 67.97 -10.20
C ARG A 540 -45.85 67.48 -11.49
N LEU A 541 -46.30 68.45 -12.29
CA LEU A 541 -47.08 68.39 -13.54
C LEU A 541 -46.43 67.54 -14.66
N PRO A 542 -47.19 67.08 -15.68
CA PRO A 542 -46.63 66.36 -16.82
C PRO A 542 -45.97 67.31 -17.85
N ALA A 543 -44.86 66.87 -18.44
CA ALA A 543 -44.16 67.53 -19.55
C ALA A 543 -44.64 66.98 -20.92
N PRO A 544 -44.52 67.73 -22.03
CA PRO A 544 -45.28 67.52 -23.26
C PRO A 544 -44.76 66.38 -24.16
N VAL A 545 -45.68 65.85 -24.96
CA VAL A 545 -45.52 64.75 -25.92
C VAL A 545 -44.78 65.23 -27.17
N THR A 546 -43.45 65.37 -27.11
CA THR A 546 -42.57 65.40 -28.30
C THR A 546 -41.10 65.27 -27.88
N ALA A 547 -40.67 64.06 -27.51
CA ALA A 547 -39.25 63.68 -27.51
C ALA A 547 -39.15 62.15 -27.70
N GLY A 548 -38.49 61.71 -28.77
CA GLY A 548 -38.12 60.31 -28.95
C GLY A 548 -37.12 59.86 -27.87
N PRO A 549 -37.06 58.57 -27.53
CA PRO A 549 -36.21 58.09 -26.44
C PRO A 549 -34.73 58.33 -26.78
N VAL A 550 -34.06 59.15 -25.98
CA VAL A 550 -32.60 59.29 -25.96
C VAL A 550 -32.03 57.99 -25.42
N ARG A 551 -31.31 57.25 -26.26
CA ARG A 551 -30.55 56.06 -25.88
C ARG A 551 -29.33 56.52 -25.05
N PRO A 552 -29.12 56.04 -23.81
CA PRO A 552 -27.90 56.38 -23.08
C PRO A 552 -26.69 55.81 -23.82
N LEU A 553 -25.68 56.65 -24.03
CA LEU A 553 -24.36 56.26 -24.51
C LEU A 553 -23.78 55.20 -23.56
N SER A 554 -23.66 53.97 -24.04
CA SER A 554 -22.89 52.92 -23.37
C SER A 554 -21.40 53.31 -23.38
N PRO A 555 -20.69 53.24 -22.23
CA PRO A 555 -19.25 53.48 -22.21
C PRO A 555 -18.54 52.40 -23.06
N PRO A 556 -17.38 52.73 -23.67
CA PRO A 556 -16.68 51.80 -24.54
C PRO A 556 -16.28 50.54 -23.78
N ILE A 557 -16.59 49.38 -24.37
CA ILE A 557 -16.12 48.09 -23.91
C ILE A 557 -14.64 48.01 -24.31
N ILE A 558 -13.74 48.14 -23.34
CA ILE A 558 -12.32 47.85 -23.52
C ILE A 558 -12.18 46.32 -23.47
N ILE A 559 -11.78 45.72 -24.59
CA ILE A 559 -11.38 44.33 -24.67
C ILE A 559 -9.88 44.31 -24.34
N PRO A 560 -9.43 43.62 -23.27
CA PRO A 560 -8.01 43.49 -23.00
C PRO A 560 -7.38 42.62 -24.08
N SER A 561 -6.17 42.98 -24.50
CA SER A 561 -5.40 42.18 -25.45
C SER A 561 -4.79 40.97 -24.74
N ASP A 562 -4.41 39.92 -25.48
CA ASP A 562 -3.80 38.72 -24.91
C ASP A 562 -2.53 39.00 -24.06
N GLN A 563 -1.92 40.18 -24.21
CA GLN A 563 -0.78 40.64 -23.39
C GLN A 563 -1.17 41.07 -21.97
N ASP A 564 -2.42 41.45 -21.73
CA ASP A 564 -2.92 41.84 -20.41
C ASP A 564 -3.16 40.60 -19.51
N ILE A 565 -3.29 39.41 -20.11
CA ILE A 565 -3.48 38.12 -19.43
C ILE A 565 -2.17 37.64 -18.79
N ASP A 566 -1.03 37.85 -19.46
CA ASP A 566 0.30 37.50 -18.93
C ASP A 566 0.71 38.39 -17.75
N ALA A 567 0.31 39.68 -17.79
CA ALA A 567 0.50 40.61 -16.67
C ALA A 567 -0.34 40.22 -15.43
N GLU A 568 -1.54 39.65 -15.63
CA GLU A 568 -2.42 39.17 -14.55
C GLU A 568 -1.94 37.85 -13.93
N ILE A 569 -1.24 37.01 -14.70
CA ILE A 569 -0.58 35.80 -14.21
C ILE A 569 0.65 36.18 -13.36
N ALA A 570 1.46 37.13 -13.82
CA ALA A 570 2.62 37.64 -13.08
C ALA A 570 2.23 38.34 -11.75
N ALA A 571 1.09 39.02 -11.72
CA ALA A 571 0.56 39.67 -10.51
C ALA A 571 0.01 38.67 -9.47
N ASN A 572 -0.52 37.51 -9.92
CA ASN A 572 -1.04 36.47 -9.02
C ASN A 572 0.04 35.47 -8.54
N SER A 573 1.23 35.47 -9.13
CA SER A 573 2.36 34.61 -8.74
C SER A 573 3.34 35.24 -7.75
N SER A 574 3.15 36.50 -7.34
CA SER A 574 4.06 37.22 -6.44
C SER A 574 3.53 37.26 -4.99
N PRO A 575 4.20 36.61 -4.01
CA PRO A 575 3.74 36.58 -2.62
C PRO A 575 4.24 37.83 -1.88
N GLY A 576 3.64 39.00 -2.13
CA GLY A 576 3.97 40.20 -1.35
C GLY A 576 3.70 41.53 -2.04
N ALA A 577 2.44 41.90 -2.24
CA ALA A 577 2.08 43.29 -2.55
C ALA A 577 0.65 43.57 -2.09
N SER A 578 0.48 43.87 -0.81
CA SER A 578 -0.77 44.43 -0.30
C SER A 578 -0.48 45.47 0.78
N THR A 579 -0.04 46.65 0.35
CA THR A 579 -0.06 47.87 1.17
C THR A 579 -0.30 49.09 0.30
N LEU A 580 -1.56 49.53 0.18
CA LEU A 580 -1.99 50.94 0.25
C LEU A 580 -3.53 51.01 0.11
N PRO A 581 -4.24 51.74 1.01
CA PRO A 581 -5.68 51.88 0.94
C PRO A 581 -6.06 53.16 0.19
N THR A 582 -7.02 53.07 -0.74
CA THR A 582 -7.80 54.24 -1.15
C THR A 582 -9.24 53.82 -1.38
N GLY A 583 -10.12 54.42 -0.58
CA GLY A 583 -11.54 54.14 -0.58
C GLY A 583 -12.25 54.78 -1.76
N ALA A 584 -12.99 53.96 -2.50
CA ALA A 584 -14.21 54.35 -3.19
C ALA A 584 -15.02 53.08 -3.45
N THR A 585 -16.14 52.96 -2.73
CA THR A 585 -17.15 51.91 -2.85
C THR A 585 -17.68 51.83 -4.29
N THR A 586 -17.15 50.90 -5.08
CA THR A 586 -17.82 50.36 -6.26
C THR A 586 -17.93 48.86 -6.07
N THR A 587 -19.13 48.39 -5.78
CA THR A 587 -19.49 46.97 -5.69
C THR A 587 -19.45 46.36 -7.09
N GLY A 588 -18.26 46.01 -7.56
CA GLY A 588 -18.10 45.10 -8.70
C GLY A 588 -18.49 43.67 -8.31
N PRO A 589 -19.14 42.89 -9.19
CA PRO A 589 -19.53 41.52 -8.88
C PRO A 589 -18.27 40.67 -8.65
N SER A 590 -18.19 40.04 -7.49
CA SER A 590 -17.14 39.06 -7.17
C SER A 590 -17.20 37.90 -8.17
N ARG A 591 -16.21 37.81 -9.06
CA ARG A 591 -16.06 36.67 -9.98
C ARG A 591 -15.82 35.39 -9.17
N PRO A 592 -16.57 34.29 -9.41
CA PRO A 592 -16.36 33.05 -8.68
C PRO A 592 -15.00 32.44 -9.05
N ARG A 593 -14.24 32.05 -8.02
CA ARG A 593 -12.94 31.37 -8.17
C ARG A 593 -13.16 29.98 -8.79
N LEU A 594 -12.43 29.66 -9.86
CA LEU A 594 -12.38 28.27 -10.34
C LEU A 594 -11.83 27.36 -9.25
N SER A 595 -12.42 26.17 -9.10
CA SER A 595 -11.82 25.11 -8.28
C SER A 595 -10.46 24.74 -8.88
N SER A 596 -9.39 24.97 -8.13
CA SER A 596 -8.05 24.53 -8.54
C SER A 596 -8.03 23.00 -8.67
N PHE A 597 -7.26 22.48 -9.64
CA PHE A 597 -7.01 21.04 -9.80
C PHE A 597 -6.62 20.39 -8.46
N ALA A 598 -5.82 21.08 -7.65
CA ALA A 598 -5.42 20.65 -6.31
C ALA A 598 -6.62 20.41 -5.36
N SER A 599 -7.69 21.22 -5.45
CA SER A 599 -8.88 21.05 -4.59
C SER A 599 -9.68 19.80 -4.96
N ILE A 600 -9.71 19.45 -6.25
CA ILE A 600 -10.40 18.27 -6.76
C ILE A 600 -9.61 17.03 -6.37
N THR A 601 -8.29 17.03 -6.61
CA THR A 601 -7.39 15.95 -6.18
C THR A 601 -7.48 15.74 -4.67
N GLY A 602 -7.48 16.81 -3.88
CA GLY A 602 -7.70 16.72 -2.43
C GLY A 602 -9.01 16.03 -2.07
N THR A 603 -10.11 16.34 -2.76
CA THR A 603 -11.41 15.69 -2.52
C THR A 603 -11.37 14.19 -2.79
N PHE A 604 -10.70 13.75 -3.85
CA PHE A 604 -10.53 12.32 -4.15
C PHE A 604 -9.66 11.61 -3.10
N VAL A 605 -8.58 12.25 -2.66
CA VAL A 605 -7.71 11.71 -1.59
C VAL A 605 -8.50 11.56 -0.29
N PHE A 606 -9.23 12.60 0.14
CA PHE A 606 -10.07 12.52 1.35
C PHE A 606 -11.19 11.48 1.23
N SER A 607 -11.83 11.37 0.06
CA SER A 607 -12.85 10.34 -0.18
C SER A 607 -12.24 8.94 -0.13
N GLY A 608 -11.03 8.75 -0.68
CA GLY A 608 -10.29 7.49 -0.59
C GLY A 608 -9.92 7.13 0.85
N ILE A 609 -9.40 8.09 1.63
CA ILE A 609 -9.10 7.88 3.05
C ILE A 609 -10.37 7.52 3.83
N LEU A 610 -11.49 8.21 3.58
CA LEU A 610 -12.77 7.89 4.20
C LEU A 610 -13.21 6.45 3.87
N ILE A 611 -13.08 6.05 2.60
CA ILE A 611 -13.36 4.68 2.15
C ILE A 611 -12.48 3.67 2.90
N LEU A 612 -11.17 3.95 3.04
CA LEU A 612 -10.25 3.08 3.78
C LEU A 612 -10.65 2.92 5.24
N ILE A 613 -10.99 4.02 5.91
CA ILE A 613 -11.40 4.01 7.32
C ILE A 613 -12.70 3.22 7.50
N ILE A 614 -13.70 3.44 6.64
CA ILE A 614 -14.96 2.69 6.69
C ILE A 614 -14.70 1.21 6.37
N THR A 615 -13.84 0.91 5.40
CA THR A 615 -13.50 -0.48 5.04
C THR A 615 -12.78 -1.18 6.20
N ALA A 616 -11.84 -0.50 6.87
CA ALA A 616 -11.18 -1.02 8.07
C ALA A 616 -12.18 -1.23 9.21
N SER A 617 -13.06 -0.25 9.45
CA SER A 617 -14.15 -0.38 10.43
C SER A 617 -15.10 -1.53 10.10
N SER A 618 -15.33 -1.85 8.82
CA SER A 618 -16.21 -2.95 8.42
C SER A 618 -15.75 -4.31 8.92
N LEU A 619 -14.47 -4.47 9.31
CA LEU A 619 -13.96 -5.71 9.90
C LEU A 619 -14.66 -6.08 11.22
N SER A 620 -15.08 -5.08 12.01
CA SER A 620 -15.81 -5.28 13.26
C SER A 620 -17.33 -5.40 13.08
N TRP A 621 -17.83 -5.24 11.86
CA TRP A 621 -19.27 -5.33 11.58
C TRP A 621 -19.71 -6.79 11.50
N PRO A 622 -21.01 -7.07 11.77
CA PRO A 622 -21.57 -8.39 11.54
C PRO A 622 -21.30 -8.89 10.11
N PRO A 623 -20.94 -10.17 9.90
CA PRO A 623 -20.56 -10.74 8.61
C PRO A 623 -21.50 -10.38 7.45
N ARG A 624 -22.82 -10.37 7.69
CA ARG A 624 -23.84 -9.99 6.68
C ARG A 624 -23.74 -8.51 6.29
N ALA A 625 -23.62 -7.60 7.27
CA ALA A 625 -23.49 -6.17 7.02
C ALA A 625 -22.18 -5.84 6.29
N ARG A 626 -21.07 -6.47 6.73
CA ARG A 626 -19.77 -6.39 6.07
C ARG A 626 -19.85 -6.87 4.61
N ALA A 627 -20.48 -8.02 4.36
CA ALA A 627 -20.66 -8.55 3.01
C ALA A 627 -21.49 -7.62 2.12
N ILE A 628 -22.58 -7.05 2.64
CA ILE A 628 -23.40 -6.07 1.91
C ILE A 628 -22.57 -4.84 1.55
N TYR A 629 -21.82 -4.29 2.51
CA TYR A 629 -20.93 -3.14 2.27
C TYR A 629 -19.86 -3.46 1.20
N LEU A 630 -19.16 -4.58 1.33
CA LEU A 630 -18.13 -5.02 0.38
C LEU A 630 -18.71 -5.26 -1.02
N ASN A 631 -19.94 -5.78 -1.14
CA ASN A 631 -20.62 -5.93 -2.41
C ASN A 631 -21.01 -4.57 -3.02
N ILE A 632 -21.50 -3.62 -2.22
CA ILE A 632 -21.87 -2.27 -2.67
C ILE A 632 -20.64 -1.50 -3.18
N ILE A 633 -19.53 -1.53 -2.43
CA ILE A 633 -18.30 -0.85 -2.85
C ILE A 633 -17.70 -1.49 -4.11
N SER A 634 -17.72 -2.83 -4.21
CA SER A 634 -17.29 -3.57 -5.40
C SER A 634 -18.13 -3.20 -6.63
N PHE A 635 -19.46 -3.17 -6.48
CA PHE A 635 -20.37 -2.75 -7.55
C PHE A 635 -20.14 -1.30 -7.98
N THR A 636 -19.93 -0.40 -7.01
CA THR A 636 -19.67 1.02 -7.27
C THR A 636 -18.37 1.21 -8.04
N TYR A 637 -17.30 0.52 -7.64
CA TYR A 637 -16.03 0.54 -8.34
C TYR A 637 -16.12 -0.04 -9.76
N LEU A 638 -16.77 -1.19 -9.93
CA LEU A 638 -16.95 -1.83 -11.25
C LEU A 638 -17.92 -1.07 -12.18
N SER A 639 -18.55 0.00 -11.70
CA SER A 639 -19.33 0.95 -12.50
C SER A 639 -18.47 2.02 -13.19
N MET A 640 -17.16 1.78 -13.34
CA MET A 640 -16.17 2.73 -13.85
C MET A 640 -16.45 3.29 -15.26
N TRP A 641 -17.22 2.60 -16.11
CA TRP A 641 -17.54 3.07 -17.46
C TRP A 641 -18.81 3.92 -17.54
N VAL A 642 -19.66 3.90 -16.51
CA VAL A 642 -20.92 4.67 -16.47
C VAL A 642 -20.71 6.17 -16.72
N PRO A 643 -19.69 6.85 -16.12
CA PRO A 643 -19.42 8.25 -16.43
C PRO A 643 -19.08 8.48 -17.91
N GLN A 644 -18.33 7.59 -18.54
CA GLN A 644 -17.99 7.70 -19.96
C GLN A 644 -19.22 7.52 -20.86
N ILE A 645 -20.07 6.54 -20.57
CA ILE A 645 -21.34 6.32 -21.28
C ILE A 645 -22.19 7.60 -21.26
N ARG A 646 -22.30 8.23 -20.09
CA ARG A 646 -23.02 9.50 -19.91
C ARG A 646 -22.38 10.64 -20.73
N ARG A 647 -21.05 10.78 -20.74
CA ARG A 647 -20.37 11.84 -21.51
C ARG A 647 -20.57 11.66 -23.01
N ASN A 648 -20.46 10.42 -23.52
CA ASN A 648 -20.70 10.11 -24.93
C ASN A 648 -22.09 10.58 -25.38
N ILE A 649 -23.13 10.32 -24.57
CA ILE A 649 -24.51 10.74 -24.85
C ILE A 649 -24.61 12.28 -24.94
N LEU A 650 -24.09 12.98 -23.92
CA LEU A 650 -24.18 14.44 -23.81
C LEU A 650 -23.45 15.14 -24.96
N ARG A 651 -22.20 14.73 -25.21
CA ARG A 651 -21.32 15.34 -26.23
C ARG A 651 -21.52 14.80 -27.63
N ASN A 652 -22.33 13.75 -27.80
CA ASN A 652 -22.48 13.02 -29.05
C ASN A 652 -21.10 12.59 -29.64
N SER A 653 -20.17 12.19 -28.77
CA SER A 653 -18.81 11.78 -29.14
C SER A 653 -18.70 10.27 -29.30
N ARG A 654 -18.02 9.82 -30.36
CA ARG A 654 -17.67 8.39 -30.58
C ARG A 654 -16.18 8.16 -30.29
N ARG A 655 -15.84 6.91 -30.00
CA ARG A 655 -14.44 6.45 -29.82
C ARG A 655 -13.62 7.31 -28.86
N ALA A 656 -14.07 7.39 -27.61
CA ALA A 656 -13.33 8.09 -26.56
C ALA A 656 -12.12 7.29 -26.04
N PHE A 657 -12.26 5.97 -25.97
CA PHE A 657 -11.20 5.04 -25.54
C PHE A 657 -10.96 3.98 -26.61
N ALA A 658 -9.73 3.45 -26.65
CA ALA A 658 -9.38 2.33 -27.50
C ALA A 658 -10.04 1.05 -26.99
N TRP A 659 -10.52 0.17 -27.89
CA TRP A 659 -11.13 -1.11 -27.49
C TRP A 659 -10.17 -2.02 -26.72
N ARG A 660 -8.87 -1.98 -27.05
CA ARG A 660 -7.80 -2.64 -26.28
C ARG A 660 -7.74 -2.18 -24.83
N PHE A 661 -7.95 -0.88 -24.59
CA PHE A 661 -7.96 -0.29 -23.26
C PHE A 661 -9.25 -0.65 -22.51
N VAL A 662 -10.41 -0.52 -23.15
CA VAL A 662 -11.71 -0.81 -22.52
C VAL A 662 -11.80 -2.27 -22.09
N ILE A 663 -11.49 -3.20 -22.99
CA ILE A 663 -11.55 -4.64 -22.70
C ILE A 663 -10.44 -5.02 -21.72
N GLY A 664 -9.21 -4.57 -21.96
CA GLY A 664 -8.06 -4.90 -21.12
C GLY A 664 -8.20 -4.41 -19.68
N GLN A 665 -8.61 -3.15 -19.45
CA GLN A 665 -8.86 -2.62 -18.11
C GLN A 665 -9.99 -3.36 -17.41
N SER A 666 -11.07 -3.70 -18.14
CA SER A 666 -12.20 -4.43 -17.55
C SER A 666 -11.80 -5.83 -17.09
N VAL A 667 -11.04 -6.57 -17.89
CA VAL A 667 -10.54 -7.91 -17.52
C VAL A 667 -9.56 -7.81 -16.35
N LEU A 668 -8.53 -6.97 -16.46
CA LEU A 668 -7.50 -6.86 -15.43
C LEU A 668 -8.04 -6.35 -14.08
N ARG A 669 -9.07 -5.49 -14.08
CA ARG A 669 -9.70 -5.01 -12.84
C ARG A 669 -10.71 -5.99 -12.25
N LEU A 670 -11.22 -6.96 -13.03
CA LEU A 670 -12.06 -8.05 -12.51
C LEU A 670 -11.27 -9.20 -11.87
N LEU A 671 -10.01 -9.42 -12.29
CA LEU A 671 -9.19 -10.54 -11.80
C LEU A 671 -9.03 -10.59 -10.26
N PRO A 672 -8.77 -9.48 -9.54
CA PRO A 672 -8.69 -9.53 -8.08
C PRO A 672 -10.01 -9.97 -7.42
N PHE A 673 -11.15 -9.57 -7.97
CA PHE A 673 -12.48 -10.02 -7.50
C PHE A 673 -12.71 -11.49 -7.84
N ALA A 674 -12.29 -11.93 -9.03
CA ALA A 674 -12.39 -13.33 -9.44
C ALA A 674 -11.66 -14.25 -8.46
N TYR A 675 -10.49 -13.84 -7.96
CA TYR A 675 -9.75 -14.61 -6.96
C TYR A 675 -10.57 -14.84 -5.68
N PHE A 676 -11.10 -13.78 -5.07
CA PHE A 676 -11.83 -13.90 -3.80
C PHE A 676 -13.20 -14.58 -3.92
N TYR A 677 -13.88 -14.46 -5.06
CA TYR A 677 -15.23 -15.03 -5.24
C TYR A 677 -15.24 -16.42 -5.89
N LEU A 678 -14.18 -16.84 -6.57
CA LEU A 678 -14.12 -18.15 -7.25
C LEU A 678 -13.21 -19.17 -6.55
N VAL A 679 -12.18 -18.73 -5.82
CA VAL A 679 -11.22 -19.64 -5.19
C VAL A 679 -11.67 -19.97 -3.77
N ARG A 680 -11.93 -21.27 -3.52
CA ARG A 680 -12.34 -21.82 -2.21
C ARG A 680 -11.28 -21.56 -1.13
N ASP A 681 -10.03 -21.94 -1.39
CA ASP A 681 -8.92 -21.77 -0.45
C ASP A 681 -8.13 -20.48 -0.72
N ASN A 682 -8.84 -19.35 -0.78
CA ASN A 682 -8.20 -18.06 -0.88
C ASN A 682 -7.46 -17.70 0.42
N ILE A 683 -6.57 -16.72 0.34
CA ILE A 683 -5.70 -16.27 1.47
C ILE A 683 -6.51 -15.83 2.70
N LEU A 684 -7.75 -15.39 2.51
CA LEU A 684 -8.63 -14.92 3.59
C LEU A 684 -9.65 -15.99 4.03
N PHE A 685 -9.62 -17.19 3.44
CA PHE A 685 -10.58 -18.27 3.68
C PHE A 685 -12.05 -17.83 3.55
N VAL A 686 -12.33 -16.87 2.66
CA VAL A 686 -13.69 -16.38 2.39
C VAL A 686 -14.45 -17.42 1.57
N GLU A 687 -15.71 -17.70 1.93
CA GLU A 687 -16.54 -18.62 1.15
C GLU A 687 -16.81 -18.06 -0.25
N PRO A 688 -16.61 -18.85 -1.32
CA PRO A 688 -16.81 -18.38 -2.68
C PRO A 688 -18.28 -18.22 -3.03
N ASP A 689 -18.65 -17.05 -3.54
CA ASP A 689 -19.99 -16.76 -4.08
C ASP A 689 -19.94 -16.51 -5.59
N ILE A 690 -20.13 -17.61 -6.34
CA ILE A 690 -20.12 -17.59 -7.81
C ILE A 690 -21.28 -16.75 -8.35
N THR A 691 -22.40 -16.66 -7.63
CA THR A 691 -23.59 -15.95 -8.11
C THR A 691 -23.36 -14.43 -8.12
N VAL A 692 -22.81 -13.89 -7.03
CA VAL A 692 -22.48 -12.47 -6.94
C VAL A 692 -21.40 -12.10 -7.94
N PHE A 693 -20.37 -12.94 -8.11
CA PHE A 693 -19.35 -12.70 -9.13
C PHE A 693 -19.93 -12.69 -10.55
N GLY A 694 -20.82 -13.64 -10.87
CA GLY A 694 -21.53 -13.67 -12.14
C GLY A 694 -22.33 -12.39 -12.41
N LEU A 695 -23.00 -11.83 -11.40
CA LEU A 695 -23.71 -10.55 -11.49
C LEU A 695 -22.76 -9.37 -11.73
N LEU A 696 -21.59 -9.34 -11.06
CA LEU A 696 -20.58 -8.30 -11.27
C LEU A 696 -19.99 -8.38 -12.69
N CYS A 697 -19.67 -9.57 -13.18
CA CYS A 697 -19.23 -9.78 -14.56
C CYS A 697 -20.28 -9.36 -15.58
N ALA A 698 -21.54 -9.74 -15.37
CA ALA A 698 -22.65 -9.32 -16.22
C ALA A 698 -22.79 -7.79 -16.23
N TRP A 699 -22.68 -7.14 -15.08
CA TRP A 699 -22.75 -5.68 -14.97
C TRP A 699 -21.64 -4.96 -15.75
N VAL A 700 -20.39 -5.42 -15.65
CA VAL A 700 -19.29 -4.86 -16.45
C VAL A 700 -19.52 -5.10 -17.94
N TRP A 701 -20.02 -6.29 -18.31
CA TRP A 701 -20.28 -6.61 -19.70
C TRP A 701 -21.42 -5.78 -20.31
N ILE A 702 -22.48 -5.49 -19.55
CA ILE A 702 -23.55 -4.56 -19.96
C ILE A 702 -22.97 -3.19 -20.29
N GLN A 703 -22.06 -2.66 -19.45
CA GLN A 703 -21.42 -1.37 -19.71
C GLN A 703 -20.60 -1.38 -21.02
N ILE A 704 -19.82 -2.43 -21.25
CA ILE A 704 -19.02 -2.59 -22.48
C ILE A 704 -19.94 -2.71 -23.70
N PHE A 705 -21.02 -3.49 -23.59
CA PHE A 705 -22.01 -3.63 -24.65
C PHE A 705 -22.65 -2.29 -25.01
N VAL A 706 -23.05 -1.50 -24.01
CA VAL A 706 -23.60 -0.16 -24.22
C VAL A 706 -22.59 0.75 -24.92
N LEU A 707 -21.31 0.74 -24.51
CA LEU A 707 -20.26 1.47 -25.21
C LEU A 707 -20.10 1.01 -26.68
N GLY A 708 -20.26 -0.29 -26.95
CA GLY A 708 -20.21 -0.87 -28.29
C GLY A 708 -21.37 -0.40 -29.16
N VAL A 709 -22.59 -0.41 -28.61
CA VAL A 709 -23.78 0.13 -29.26
C VAL A 709 -23.61 1.61 -29.57
N GLN A 710 -23.05 2.40 -28.64
CA GLN A 710 -22.76 3.83 -28.85
C GLN A 710 -21.76 4.08 -29.99
N ASP A 711 -20.79 3.19 -30.21
CA ASP A 711 -19.81 3.30 -31.30
C ASP A 711 -20.46 3.02 -32.67
N VAL A 712 -21.29 1.98 -32.74
CA VAL A 712 -21.94 1.51 -33.99
C VAL A 712 -23.16 2.36 -34.36
N LEU A 713 -24.19 2.39 -33.51
CA LEU A 713 -25.47 3.06 -33.78
C LEU A 713 -25.40 4.56 -33.48
N GLY A 714 -24.42 4.99 -32.70
CA GLY A 714 -24.20 6.36 -32.30
C GLY A 714 -24.58 6.63 -30.83
N PRO A 715 -24.00 7.68 -30.20
CA PRO A 715 -24.09 7.87 -28.75
C PRO A 715 -25.51 8.16 -28.22
N ARG A 716 -26.41 8.66 -29.07
CA ARG A 716 -27.80 9.00 -28.72
C ARG A 716 -28.81 7.96 -29.23
N ALA A 717 -28.35 6.81 -29.75
CA ALA A 717 -29.22 5.76 -30.24
C ALA A 717 -30.14 5.25 -29.11
N GLY A 718 -31.46 5.26 -29.35
CA GLY A 718 -32.47 4.82 -28.38
C GLY A 718 -32.89 5.86 -27.33
N ILE A 719 -32.38 7.11 -27.38
CA ILE A 719 -32.77 8.17 -26.44
C ILE A 719 -33.73 9.16 -27.13
N PRO A 720 -34.90 9.47 -26.54
CA PRO A 720 -35.82 10.47 -27.08
C PRO A 720 -35.15 11.84 -27.23
N ALA A 721 -35.38 12.52 -28.36
CA ALA A 721 -34.75 13.81 -28.68
C ALA A 721 -35.02 14.89 -27.61
N ASN A 722 -36.16 14.80 -26.92
CA ASN A 722 -36.60 15.77 -25.91
C ASN A 722 -35.82 15.67 -24.58
N TRP A 723 -35.04 14.61 -24.36
CA TRP A 723 -34.31 14.38 -23.11
C TRP A 723 -32.89 14.95 -23.12
N LEU A 724 -32.44 15.46 -24.26
CA LEU A 724 -31.05 15.89 -24.46
C LEU A 724 -30.96 17.32 -24.98
N PRO A 725 -29.93 18.08 -24.59
CA PRO A 725 -29.68 19.39 -25.18
C PRO A 725 -29.37 19.26 -26.69
N PRO A 726 -29.76 20.26 -27.50
CA PRO A 726 -29.53 20.27 -28.94
C PRO A 726 -28.02 20.16 -29.25
N VAL A 727 -27.67 19.41 -30.29
CA VAL A 727 -26.27 19.25 -30.72
C VAL A 727 -25.77 20.60 -31.23
N TRP A 728 -24.60 21.03 -30.77
CA TRP A 728 -23.96 22.25 -31.27
C TRP A 728 -23.53 22.06 -32.73
N GLU A 729 -24.22 22.73 -33.65
CA GLU A 729 -23.98 22.66 -35.08
C GLU A 729 -22.93 23.73 -35.45
N TYR A 730 -21.72 23.32 -35.83
CA TYR A 730 -20.62 24.23 -36.17
C TYR A 730 -20.86 25.01 -37.48
N HIS A 731 -21.86 24.60 -38.26
CA HIS A 731 -22.30 25.26 -39.48
C HIS A 731 -23.81 25.44 -39.42
N PRO A 732 -24.34 26.41 -38.65
CA PRO A 732 -25.74 26.75 -38.76
C PRO A 732 -25.99 27.22 -40.19
N VAL A 733 -26.89 26.56 -40.91
CA VAL A 733 -27.32 27.02 -42.23
C VAL A 733 -28.02 28.36 -42.02
N LEU A 734 -27.35 29.45 -42.39
CA LEU A 734 -27.94 30.79 -42.39
C LEU A 734 -29.11 30.77 -43.37
N ARG A 735 -30.33 30.78 -42.84
CA ARG A 735 -31.53 31.09 -43.64
C ARG A 735 -31.64 32.60 -43.78
N GLU A 736 -32.01 33.05 -44.98
CA GLU A 736 -32.13 34.47 -45.36
C GLU A 736 -33.06 35.24 -44.39
N ASP A 737 -34.05 34.56 -43.80
CA ASP A 737 -34.98 35.09 -42.79
C ASP A 737 -34.30 35.71 -41.55
N ASN A 738 -33.08 35.25 -41.19
CA ASN A 738 -32.35 35.76 -40.02
C ASN A 738 -31.50 37.01 -40.31
N LEU A 739 -31.24 37.33 -41.59
CA LEU A 739 -30.53 38.55 -41.98
C LEU A 739 -31.46 39.77 -41.96
N GLU A 740 -32.74 39.60 -42.29
CA GLU A 740 -33.72 40.70 -42.29
C GLU A 740 -34.15 41.12 -40.87
N ALA A 741 -33.99 40.24 -39.87
CA ALA A 741 -34.34 40.50 -38.47
C ALA A 741 -33.20 41.10 -37.62
N GLY A 742 -32.04 41.44 -38.22
CA GLY A 742 -30.93 42.12 -37.52
C GLY A 742 -30.21 41.28 -36.47
N GLY A 743 -30.34 39.95 -36.49
CA GLY A 743 -29.74 39.03 -35.53
C GLY A 743 -28.49 38.34 -36.05
N LEU A 744 -27.37 39.06 -36.16
CA LEU A 744 -26.07 38.41 -36.35
C LEU A 744 -25.57 37.82 -35.01
N PRO A 745 -24.92 36.65 -35.01
CA PRO A 745 -24.27 36.11 -33.81
C PRO A 745 -23.21 37.08 -33.28
N ILE A 746 -23.14 37.20 -31.95
CA ILE A 746 -22.15 37.99 -31.21
C ILE A 746 -20.74 37.69 -31.73
N GLY A 747 -20.10 38.70 -32.34
CA GLY A 747 -18.70 38.63 -32.79
C GLY A 747 -18.39 39.36 -34.10
N LEU A 748 -19.39 39.63 -34.94
CA LEU A 748 -19.22 40.41 -36.18
C LEU A 748 -19.96 41.75 -36.05
N VAL A 749 -19.29 42.74 -35.46
CA VAL A 749 -19.72 44.14 -35.54
C VAL A 749 -19.06 44.76 -36.77
N ALA A 750 -19.90 45.33 -37.65
CA ALA A 750 -19.48 46.03 -38.85
C ALA A 750 -18.59 47.24 -38.50
N SER A 751 -17.41 47.29 -39.09
CA SER A 751 -16.54 48.48 -39.08
C SER A 751 -17.13 49.56 -39.99
N SER A 752 -17.25 50.77 -39.44
CA SER A 752 -17.63 51.97 -40.18
C SER A 752 -16.41 52.60 -40.87
N SER A 753 -16.35 52.48 -42.19
CA SER A 753 -15.67 53.41 -43.12
C SER A 753 -16.37 53.21 -44.48
N GLY A 754 -16.94 54.22 -45.13
CA GLY A 754 -16.27 55.42 -45.63
C GLY A 754 -16.13 55.28 -47.16
N SER A 755 -17.18 55.70 -47.89
CA SER A 755 -17.23 56.13 -49.31
C SER A 755 -16.34 55.44 -50.37
N THR A 756 -16.93 54.83 -51.40
CA THR A 756 -17.13 55.40 -52.75
C THR A 756 -17.76 54.39 -53.73
N SER A 757 -18.36 54.96 -54.77
CA SER A 757 -19.14 54.42 -55.90
C SER A 757 -18.55 53.28 -56.75
N GLY A 758 -19.45 52.51 -57.38
CA GLY A 758 -19.31 52.09 -58.79
C GLY A 758 -19.40 50.59 -59.10
N ASP A 759 -20.51 50.21 -59.74
CA ASP A 759 -20.66 49.24 -60.84
C ASP A 759 -20.45 47.72 -60.65
N SER A 760 -21.61 47.03 -60.69
CA SER A 760 -21.98 45.82 -61.46
C SER A 760 -21.04 44.61 -61.60
N ALA A 761 -21.46 43.50 -60.95
CA ALA A 761 -21.54 42.06 -61.36
C ALA A 761 -20.57 41.48 -62.42
N PRO A 762 -20.10 40.21 -62.34
CA PRO A 762 -20.94 38.98 -62.30
C PRO A 762 -20.26 37.75 -61.58
N PRO A 763 -20.45 36.46 -61.97
CA PRO A 763 -21.42 35.48 -61.45
C PRO A 763 -20.81 34.23 -60.74
N SER A 764 -21.70 33.40 -60.17
CA SER A 764 -21.51 32.05 -59.58
C SER A 764 -20.91 31.01 -60.56
N PRO A 765 -20.30 29.86 -60.13
CA PRO A 765 -21.06 28.74 -59.53
C PRO A 765 -20.30 27.82 -58.53
N SER A 766 -21.03 27.04 -57.73
CA SER A 766 -20.58 25.68 -57.35
C SER A 766 -21.76 24.78 -56.97
N ALA A 767 -21.75 23.57 -57.53
CA ALA A 767 -22.64 22.47 -57.19
C ALA A 767 -21.78 21.22 -56.93
N ASP A 768 -21.99 20.64 -55.74
CA ASP A 768 -22.17 19.20 -55.47
C ASP A 768 -21.30 18.17 -56.22
N ARG A 769 -20.52 17.36 -55.47
CA ARG A 769 -20.97 16.13 -54.75
C ARG A 769 -19.88 15.04 -54.68
N LYS A 770 -19.69 14.52 -53.46
CA LYS A 770 -19.38 13.14 -53.01
C LYS A 770 -18.57 12.19 -53.92
N ARG A 771 -17.52 11.57 -53.35
CA ARG A 771 -17.44 10.10 -53.19
C ARG A 771 -16.35 9.63 -52.22
N SER A 772 -16.71 8.55 -51.53
CA SER A 772 -15.95 7.69 -50.61
C SER A 772 -14.69 7.08 -51.23
N TRP A 773 -13.67 6.81 -50.43
CA TRP A 773 -12.58 5.90 -50.81
C TRP A 773 -12.27 4.89 -49.70
N SER A 774 -12.38 3.62 -50.10
CA SER A 774 -11.78 2.45 -49.50
C SER A 774 -10.40 2.20 -50.09
N LEU A 775 -9.56 1.55 -49.28
CA LEU A 775 -8.21 1.01 -49.49
C LEU A 775 -7.80 0.64 -50.93
N GLY A 776 -6.59 1.03 -51.30
CA GLY A 776 -5.83 0.52 -52.45
C GLY A 776 -4.57 1.34 -52.67
N ALA A 777 -3.41 0.68 -52.71
CA ALA A 777 -2.09 1.27 -52.89
C ALA A 777 -1.91 1.99 -54.23
N ASP A 778 -1.22 3.12 -54.23
CA ASP A 778 -0.17 3.47 -55.19
C ASP A 778 0.48 4.80 -54.75
N GLU A 779 1.77 4.75 -54.38
CA GLU A 779 2.58 5.94 -54.13
C GLU A 779 2.97 6.56 -55.49
N THR A 780 2.65 7.84 -55.69
CA THR A 780 3.09 8.57 -56.87
C THR A 780 4.49 9.18 -56.66
N PRO A 781 5.32 9.33 -57.71
CA PRO A 781 6.69 9.87 -57.60
C PRO A 781 6.79 11.30 -57.05
N GLU A 782 5.70 12.06 -57.01
CA GLU A 782 5.67 13.45 -56.53
C GLU A 782 5.64 13.57 -55.00
N ASP A 783 5.07 12.59 -54.28
CA ASP A 783 5.03 12.61 -52.81
C ASP A 783 6.40 12.31 -52.20
N GLY A 784 7.23 11.51 -52.89
CA GLY A 784 8.63 11.29 -52.52
C GLY A 784 9.51 12.54 -52.68
N ALA A 785 9.19 13.42 -53.62
CA ALA A 785 9.93 14.67 -53.85
C ALA A 785 9.63 15.72 -52.78
N ARG A 786 8.35 15.89 -52.40
CA ARG A 786 7.92 16.83 -51.35
C ARG A 786 8.39 16.42 -49.96
N ARG A 787 8.50 15.12 -49.69
CA ARG A 787 9.08 14.58 -48.45
C ARG A 787 10.60 14.86 -48.38
N ARG A 788 11.32 14.70 -49.50
CA ARG A 788 12.75 15.02 -49.61
C ARG A 788 13.02 16.54 -49.56
N GLU A 789 12.11 17.37 -50.03
CA GLU A 789 12.21 18.84 -49.86
C GLU A 789 11.97 19.26 -48.42
N ARG A 790 10.98 18.68 -47.71
CA ARG A 790 10.77 18.93 -46.28
C ARG A 790 11.92 18.44 -45.39
N GLU A 791 12.54 17.31 -45.72
CA GLU A 791 13.78 16.85 -45.04
C GLU A 791 14.95 17.81 -45.29
N LYS A 792 15.11 18.31 -46.52
CA LYS A 792 16.14 19.31 -46.87
C LYS A 792 15.88 20.71 -46.30
N GLU A 793 14.64 21.04 -45.99
CA GLU A 793 14.26 22.31 -45.35
C GLU A 793 14.45 22.25 -43.83
N PHE A 794 14.18 21.09 -43.20
CA PHE A 794 14.44 20.85 -41.78
C PHE A 794 15.94 20.86 -41.45
N GLN A 795 16.79 20.42 -42.39
CA GLN A 795 18.27 20.46 -42.24
C GLN A 795 18.89 21.87 -42.36
N ARG A 796 18.13 22.91 -42.74
CA ARG A 796 18.68 24.28 -42.87
C ARG A 796 18.60 25.12 -41.59
N HIS A 797 17.97 24.63 -40.52
CA HIS A 797 17.81 25.35 -39.25
C HIS A 797 17.98 24.47 -38.01
N ALA A 798 19.03 23.65 -37.94
CA ALA A 798 19.45 23.06 -36.67
C ALA A 798 20.15 24.14 -35.81
N PRO A 799 19.75 24.36 -34.54
CA PRO A 799 20.44 25.29 -33.64
C PRO A 799 21.87 24.80 -33.41
N GLN A 800 22.84 25.71 -33.51
CA GLN A 800 24.26 25.44 -33.29
C GLN A 800 24.54 25.34 -31.78
N ILE A 801 25.31 24.34 -31.34
CA ILE A 801 25.66 24.19 -29.92
C ILE A 801 26.63 25.30 -29.54
N THR A 802 26.24 26.14 -28.58
CA THR A 802 27.02 27.28 -28.10
C THR A 802 27.68 27.03 -26.74
N THR A 803 27.17 26.07 -25.97
CA THR A 803 27.63 25.85 -24.58
C THR A 803 27.76 24.37 -24.22
N LEU A 804 28.85 24.03 -23.53
CA LEU A 804 29.09 22.70 -22.94
C LEU A 804 28.93 22.75 -21.42
N LEU A 805 28.14 21.81 -20.88
CA LEU A 805 27.91 21.66 -19.44
C LEU A 805 28.49 20.33 -18.96
N LEU A 806 29.67 20.40 -18.34
CA LEU A 806 30.47 19.22 -18.02
C LEU A 806 30.27 18.85 -16.54
N ASP A 807 30.04 17.58 -16.24
CA ASP A 807 30.23 17.12 -14.87
C ASP A 807 31.72 17.16 -14.48
N CYS A 808 32.01 17.07 -13.17
CA CYS A 808 33.37 17.16 -12.65
C CYS A 808 33.94 15.79 -12.26
N ASP A 809 33.29 15.12 -11.30
CA ASP A 809 33.81 13.93 -10.65
C ASP A 809 33.74 12.76 -11.64
N ASN A 810 34.85 12.09 -11.90
CA ASN A 810 35.02 11.01 -12.88
C ASN A 810 34.68 11.38 -14.35
N THR A 811 34.23 12.61 -14.62
CA THR A 811 34.08 13.15 -15.98
C THR A 811 35.30 13.97 -16.39
N LEU A 812 35.71 14.94 -15.57
CA LEU A 812 36.89 15.78 -15.82
C LEU A 812 38.11 15.32 -15.03
N VAL A 813 37.91 14.77 -13.83
CA VAL A 813 38.97 14.41 -12.88
C VAL A 813 38.64 13.09 -12.17
N LEU A 814 39.65 12.28 -11.85
CA LEU A 814 39.47 10.99 -11.18
C LEU A 814 39.39 11.17 -9.65
N SER A 815 38.26 11.68 -9.16
CA SER A 815 38.09 12.12 -7.77
C SER A 815 37.37 11.12 -6.86
N GLU A 816 36.61 10.17 -7.40
CA GLU A 816 35.74 9.31 -6.60
C GLU A 816 36.54 8.35 -5.71
N GLU A 817 37.51 7.62 -6.27
CA GLU A 817 38.37 6.71 -5.51
C GLU A 817 39.14 7.43 -4.39
N LEU A 818 39.60 8.66 -4.66
CA LEU A 818 40.30 9.49 -3.68
C LEU A 818 39.38 9.96 -2.54
N ALA A 819 38.11 10.27 -2.85
CA ALA A 819 37.13 10.65 -1.84
C ALA A 819 36.82 9.45 -0.92
N PHE A 820 36.59 8.26 -1.46
CA PHE A 820 36.36 7.06 -0.65
C PHE A 820 37.59 6.64 0.16
N ALA A 821 38.80 6.82 -0.37
CA ALA A 821 40.03 6.61 0.39
C ALA A 821 40.12 7.56 1.60
N ALA A 822 39.79 8.85 1.43
CA ALA A 822 39.77 9.82 2.52
C ALA A 822 38.68 9.49 3.56
N CYS A 823 37.51 9.03 3.14
CA CYS A 823 36.46 8.54 4.04
C CYS A 823 36.93 7.33 4.86
N ALA A 824 37.64 6.39 4.22
CA ALA A 824 38.19 5.22 4.91
C ALA A 824 39.24 5.61 5.96
N ASP A 825 40.15 6.52 5.61
CA ASP A 825 41.15 7.07 6.53
C ASP A 825 40.46 7.69 7.76
N LEU A 826 39.40 8.49 7.56
CA LEU A 826 38.66 9.12 8.65
C LEU A 826 37.86 8.11 9.49
N LEU A 827 37.23 7.10 8.88
CA LEU A 827 36.52 6.05 9.63
C LEU A 827 37.47 5.23 10.51
N ASN A 828 38.68 4.95 10.01
CA ASN A 828 39.72 4.28 10.78
C ASN A 828 40.18 5.13 11.97
N GLU A 829 40.30 6.45 11.79
CA GLU A 829 40.62 7.41 12.85
C GLU A 829 39.49 7.45 13.91
N ILE A 830 38.23 7.50 13.48
CA ILE A 830 37.05 7.48 14.37
C ILE A 830 37.02 6.19 15.17
N ALA A 831 37.15 5.02 14.52
CA ALA A 831 37.12 3.73 15.20
C ALA A 831 38.24 3.61 16.24
N SER A 832 39.45 4.09 15.90
CA SER A 832 40.58 4.15 16.83
C SER A 832 40.30 5.06 18.03
N SER A 833 39.73 6.25 17.80
CA SER A 833 39.41 7.21 18.86
C SER A 833 38.33 6.71 19.83
N LYS A 834 37.43 5.86 19.34
CA LYS A 834 36.31 5.28 20.10
C LYS A 834 36.64 3.90 20.70
N PHE A 835 37.92 3.49 20.64
CA PHE A 835 38.41 2.19 21.13
C PHE A 835 37.63 0.99 20.57
N VAL A 836 37.15 1.09 19.33
CA VAL A 836 36.48 -0.02 18.64
C VAL A 836 37.55 -0.92 18.02
N PRO A 837 37.69 -2.18 18.45
CA PRO A 837 38.68 -3.08 17.88
C PRO A 837 38.25 -3.47 16.46
N LEU A 838 38.86 -2.85 15.46
CA LEU A 838 38.69 -3.25 14.06
C LEU A 838 39.52 -4.50 13.78
N GLY A 839 38.89 -5.52 13.19
CA GLY A 839 39.60 -6.70 12.71
C GLY A 839 40.56 -6.38 11.56
N GLN A 840 40.13 -5.51 10.64
CA GLN A 840 40.96 -4.92 9.59
C GLN A 840 40.56 -3.44 9.37
N PRO A 841 41.51 -2.55 9.01
CA PRO A 841 41.18 -1.17 8.65
C PRO A 841 40.29 -1.12 7.41
N PHE A 842 39.35 -0.19 7.38
CA PHE A 842 38.55 0.10 6.18
C PHE A 842 39.45 0.56 5.04
N THR A 843 39.09 0.17 3.82
CA THR A 843 39.72 0.63 2.58
C THR A 843 38.68 1.32 1.70
N GLY A 844 39.13 2.22 0.82
CA GLY A 844 38.22 2.93 -0.10
C GLY A 844 37.42 1.97 -1.00
N GLU A 845 38.06 0.95 -1.56
CA GLU A 845 37.39 -0.07 -2.39
C GLU A 845 36.30 -0.83 -1.62
N GLN A 846 36.56 -1.17 -0.36
CA GLN A 846 35.55 -1.80 0.49
C GLN A 846 34.36 -0.85 0.72
N LEU A 847 34.63 0.44 1.00
CA LEU A 847 33.54 1.40 1.25
C LEU A 847 32.66 1.60 0.02
N VAL A 848 33.26 1.60 -1.18
CA VAL A 848 32.51 1.70 -2.45
C VAL A 848 31.50 0.56 -2.57
N VAL A 849 31.88 -0.67 -2.21
CA VAL A 849 30.98 -1.85 -2.31
C VAL A 849 30.00 -1.95 -1.14
N GLU A 850 30.45 -1.66 0.08
CA GLU A 850 29.68 -1.88 1.29
C GLU A 850 28.63 -0.78 1.56
N PHE A 851 28.95 0.46 1.17
CA PHE A 851 28.11 1.63 1.44
C PHE A 851 27.59 2.30 0.16
N VAL A 852 27.41 1.53 -0.92
CA VAL A 852 26.82 2.01 -2.18
C VAL A 852 25.53 2.79 -1.90
N GLY A 853 25.48 4.03 -2.37
CA GLY A 853 24.29 4.89 -2.27
C GLY A 853 24.08 5.57 -0.91
N GLN A 854 24.98 5.39 0.05
CA GLN A 854 24.97 6.13 1.32
C GLN A 854 25.92 7.33 1.27
N ASN A 855 25.53 8.45 1.88
CA ASN A 855 26.46 9.54 2.19
C ASN A 855 27.23 9.24 3.48
N PHE A 856 28.28 10.01 3.78
CA PHE A 856 29.12 9.77 4.96
C PHE A 856 28.35 9.75 6.29
N ARG A 857 27.32 10.60 6.43
CA ARG A 857 26.40 10.58 7.57
C ARG A 857 25.67 9.24 7.69
N GLY A 858 25.15 8.71 6.59
CA GLY A 858 24.52 7.40 6.52
C GLY A 858 25.49 6.27 6.91
N MET A 859 26.74 6.34 6.43
CA MET A 859 27.80 5.38 6.81
C MET A 859 28.01 5.38 8.33
N LEU A 860 28.14 6.56 8.95
CA LEU A 860 28.31 6.68 10.41
C LEU A 860 27.12 6.15 11.20
N HIS A 861 25.89 6.38 10.75
CA HIS A 861 24.71 5.81 11.41
C HIS A 861 24.67 4.28 11.31
N THR A 862 25.00 3.73 10.14
CA THR A 862 25.07 2.28 9.93
C THR A 862 26.14 1.64 10.80
N LEU A 863 27.33 2.25 10.84
CA LEU A 863 28.44 1.79 11.68
C LEU A 863 28.14 1.92 13.17
N ARG A 864 27.50 3.01 13.60
CA ARG A 864 27.04 3.17 15.00
C ARG A 864 26.16 2.01 15.44
N ALA A 865 25.13 1.67 14.66
CA ALA A 865 24.22 0.58 14.98
C ALA A 865 24.94 -0.77 15.03
N ARG A 866 25.84 -1.02 14.07
CA ARG A 866 26.66 -2.25 14.03
C ARG A 866 27.59 -2.36 15.24
N TRP A 867 28.34 -1.31 15.56
CA TRP A 867 29.29 -1.32 16.67
C TRP A 867 28.59 -1.46 18.03
N GLN A 868 27.39 -0.89 18.20
CA GLN A 868 26.58 -1.09 19.42
C GLN A 868 26.13 -2.54 19.61
N GLN A 869 25.89 -3.27 18.52
CA GLN A 869 25.52 -4.69 18.57
C GLN A 869 26.74 -5.59 18.84
N GLU A 870 27.87 -5.30 18.20
CA GLU A 870 29.09 -6.13 18.28
C GLU A 870 29.88 -5.91 19.58
N HIS A 871 29.80 -4.72 20.19
CA HIS A 871 30.61 -4.33 21.35
C HIS A 871 29.73 -3.86 22.53
N PRO A 872 29.16 -4.79 23.34
CA PRO A 872 28.35 -4.45 24.51
C PRO A 872 29.21 -3.73 25.56
N GLY A 873 29.12 -2.40 25.59
CA GLY A 873 29.97 -1.50 26.39
C GLY A 873 30.41 -0.24 25.63
N TYR A 874 30.20 -0.19 24.31
CA TYR A 874 30.39 0.99 23.50
C TYR A 874 29.29 2.03 23.76
N GLU A 875 29.66 3.24 24.20
CA GLU A 875 28.72 4.33 24.50
C GLU A 875 28.03 4.91 23.26
N GLY A 876 28.47 4.55 22.05
CA GLY A 876 27.92 5.04 20.78
C GLY A 876 28.56 6.33 20.29
N LEU A 877 28.32 6.64 19.01
CA LEU A 877 28.52 7.98 18.43
C LEU A 877 27.29 8.84 18.74
N THR A 878 27.48 10.00 19.36
CA THR A 878 26.37 10.95 19.56
C THR A 878 26.02 11.66 18.25
N ASP A 879 24.82 12.22 18.14
CA ASP A 879 24.42 12.92 16.90
C ASP A 879 25.27 14.19 16.66
N ASP A 880 25.70 14.89 17.72
CA ASP A 880 26.60 16.05 17.61
C ASP A 880 28.00 15.67 17.10
N GLU A 881 28.50 14.50 17.51
CA GLU A 881 29.76 13.94 17.00
C GLU A 881 29.65 13.57 15.53
N ILE A 882 28.54 12.96 15.11
CA ILE A 882 28.28 12.63 13.70
C ILE A 882 28.32 13.91 12.85
N GLU A 883 27.65 14.98 13.27
CA GLU A 883 27.68 16.25 12.55
C GLU A 883 29.09 16.87 12.48
N THR A 884 29.89 16.69 13.53
CA THR A 884 31.28 17.13 13.56
C THR A 884 32.13 16.36 12.55
N TYR A 885 32.00 15.03 12.52
CA TYR A 885 32.74 14.17 11.59
C TYR A 885 32.31 14.36 10.14
N VAL A 886 31.04 14.66 9.87
CA VAL A 886 30.57 14.99 8.51
C VAL A 886 31.23 16.27 7.99
N LYS A 887 31.42 17.29 8.82
CA LYS A 887 32.15 18.50 8.42
C LYS A 887 33.64 18.22 8.20
N LEU A 888 34.22 17.39 9.05
CA LEU A 888 35.63 17.00 8.95
C LEU A 888 35.91 16.15 7.69
N GLU A 889 34.96 15.31 7.28
CA GLU A 889 35.06 14.52 6.04
C GLU A 889 35.26 15.41 4.82
N GLU A 890 34.46 16.47 4.67
CA GLU A 890 34.61 17.39 3.54
C GLU A 890 36.03 17.98 3.48
N ASP A 891 36.58 18.39 4.62
CA ASP A 891 37.92 18.96 4.70
C ASP A 891 39.02 17.92 4.37
N LYS A 892 38.88 16.68 4.85
CA LYS A 892 39.81 15.56 4.56
C LYS A 892 39.79 15.17 3.09
N VAL A 893 38.60 15.11 2.49
CA VAL A 893 38.44 14.84 1.06
C VAL A 893 39.10 15.95 0.24
N ILE A 894 38.87 17.22 0.57
CA ILE A 894 39.50 18.36 -0.12
C ILE A 894 41.03 18.30 -0.01
N GLU A 895 41.57 17.99 1.18
CA GLU A 895 43.01 17.84 1.39
C GLU A 895 43.60 16.74 0.49
N ARG A 896 42.94 15.58 0.44
CA ARG A 896 43.36 14.45 -0.39
C ARG A 896 43.33 14.79 -1.88
N LEU A 897 42.25 15.44 -2.34
CA LEU A 897 42.12 15.87 -3.74
C LEU A 897 43.22 16.85 -4.13
N LYS A 898 43.53 17.85 -3.29
CA LYS A 898 44.63 18.80 -3.54
C LYS A 898 46.00 18.11 -3.64
N ARG A 899 46.18 16.99 -2.97
CA ARG A 899 47.43 16.22 -3.01
C ARG A 899 47.52 15.34 -4.26
N ASP A 900 46.52 14.51 -4.48
CA ASP A 900 46.63 13.32 -5.35
C ASP A 900 45.76 13.36 -6.62
N LEU A 901 44.85 14.33 -6.77
CA LEU A 901 43.90 14.35 -7.89
C LEU A 901 44.60 14.53 -9.24
N VAL A 902 44.14 13.74 -10.22
CA VAL A 902 44.58 13.77 -11.62
C VAL A 902 43.38 13.97 -12.56
N PRO A 903 43.60 14.59 -13.74
CA PRO A 903 42.54 14.72 -14.75
C PRO A 903 42.19 13.36 -15.37
N CYS A 904 40.97 13.23 -15.90
CA CYS A 904 40.59 12.10 -16.75
C CYS A 904 41.43 12.09 -18.03
N VAL A 905 41.80 10.89 -18.50
CA VAL A 905 42.66 10.72 -19.67
C VAL A 905 42.01 11.37 -20.90
N GLY A 906 42.75 12.26 -21.57
CA GLY A 906 42.30 12.96 -22.78
C GLY A 906 41.39 14.16 -22.57
N ALA A 907 40.93 14.42 -21.33
CA ALA A 907 39.99 15.51 -21.05
C ALA A 907 40.59 16.89 -21.37
N GLU A 908 41.85 17.13 -20.96
CA GLU A 908 42.51 18.42 -21.20
C GLU A 908 42.69 18.70 -22.70
N GLU A 909 43.11 17.68 -23.46
CA GLU A 909 43.31 17.76 -24.90
C GLU A 909 41.99 18.00 -25.63
N ALA A 910 40.90 17.34 -25.21
CA ALA A 910 39.57 17.55 -25.78
C ALA A 910 39.06 18.98 -25.53
N LEU A 911 39.18 19.48 -24.30
CA LEU A 911 38.77 20.86 -23.96
C LEU A 911 39.59 21.91 -24.71
N LYS A 912 40.90 21.66 -24.88
CA LYS A 912 41.78 22.53 -25.67
C LYS A 912 41.37 22.54 -27.15
N ARG A 913 41.19 21.37 -27.76
CA ARG A 913 40.77 21.24 -29.17
C ARG A 913 39.45 21.94 -29.43
N VAL A 914 38.45 21.72 -28.57
CA VAL A 914 37.14 22.36 -28.73
C VAL A 914 37.23 23.88 -28.65
N ARG A 915 38.03 24.41 -27.72
CA ARG A 915 38.23 25.86 -27.61
C ARG A 915 38.99 26.46 -28.80
N GLU A 916 39.95 25.73 -29.36
CA GLU A 916 40.73 26.16 -30.54
C GLU A 916 39.90 26.07 -31.84
N ASN A 917 39.08 25.02 -31.97
CA ASN A 917 38.30 24.74 -33.18
C ASN A 917 36.95 25.47 -33.23
N ARG A 918 36.44 25.97 -32.10
CA ARG A 918 35.12 26.60 -32.00
C ARG A 918 35.20 27.95 -31.29
N GLU A 919 35.25 29.01 -32.08
CA GLU A 919 35.25 30.37 -31.58
C GLU A 919 33.93 30.68 -30.84
N GLY A 920 34.02 31.17 -29.61
CA GLY A 920 32.87 31.61 -28.81
C GLY A 920 32.13 30.52 -28.01
N ILE A 921 32.58 29.25 -28.03
CA ILE A 921 31.93 28.19 -27.24
C ILE A 921 32.16 28.41 -25.72
N LYS A 922 31.08 28.43 -24.94
CA LYS A 922 31.15 28.52 -23.47
C LYS A 922 31.29 27.13 -22.86
N MET A 923 32.07 27.02 -21.79
CA MET A 923 32.21 25.78 -21.02
C MET A 923 31.95 26.06 -19.54
N ALA A 924 31.09 25.27 -18.92
CA ALA A 924 30.78 25.37 -17.52
C ALA A 924 30.81 23.99 -16.85
N VAL A 925 31.13 23.97 -15.56
CA VAL A 925 31.11 22.75 -14.75
C VAL A 925 29.84 22.71 -13.92
N VAL A 926 29.12 21.59 -13.96
CA VAL A 926 27.85 21.37 -13.27
C VAL A 926 27.96 20.08 -12.47
N SER A 927 28.06 20.16 -11.13
CA SER A 927 28.35 19.00 -10.27
C SER A 927 27.44 18.93 -9.03
N SER A 928 27.25 17.72 -8.49
CA SER A 928 26.61 17.53 -7.17
C SER A 928 27.53 17.83 -5.99
N SER A 929 28.85 17.88 -6.21
CA SER A 929 29.85 18.15 -5.18
C SER A 929 29.73 19.56 -4.61
N ALA A 930 30.10 19.74 -3.34
CA ALA A 930 30.17 21.06 -2.69
C ALA A 930 31.10 22.00 -3.45
N LEU A 931 30.77 23.29 -3.51
CA LEU A 931 31.51 24.26 -4.32
C LEU A 931 33.00 24.36 -3.91
N ARG A 932 33.32 24.14 -2.63
CA ARG A 932 34.71 24.10 -2.13
C ARG A 932 35.50 22.94 -2.74
N ARG A 933 34.91 21.74 -2.78
CA ARG A 933 35.48 20.53 -3.40
C ARG A 933 35.63 20.71 -4.91
N LEU A 934 34.60 21.25 -5.57
CA LEU A 934 34.62 21.53 -7.00
C LEU A 934 35.77 22.48 -7.36
N LYS A 935 35.90 23.61 -6.66
CA LYS A 935 36.98 24.58 -6.86
C LYS A 935 38.36 23.94 -6.65
N ALA A 936 38.54 23.19 -5.56
CA ALA A 936 39.80 22.51 -5.28
C ALA A 936 40.19 21.50 -6.38
N SER A 937 39.19 20.81 -6.94
CA SER A 937 39.42 19.81 -7.99
C SER A 937 39.88 20.46 -9.29
N ILE A 938 39.17 21.51 -9.73
CA ILE A 938 39.50 22.25 -10.95
C ILE A 938 40.85 22.97 -10.81
N GLU A 939 41.13 23.55 -9.63
CA GLU A 939 42.40 24.23 -9.34
C GLU A 939 43.59 23.28 -9.38
N LYS A 940 43.45 22.11 -8.77
CA LYS A 940 44.52 21.10 -8.73
C LYS A 940 44.98 20.68 -10.13
N VAL A 941 44.05 20.50 -11.07
CA VAL A 941 44.37 20.09 -12.45
C VAL A 941 44.60 21.28 -13.39
N GLY A 942 44.53 22.52 -12.88
CA GLY A 942 44.76 23.74 -13.66
C GLY A 942 43.69 24.01 -14.73
N PHE A 943 42.47 23.52 -14.54
CA PHE A 943 41.37 23.62 -15.49
C PHE A 943 40.57 24.93 -15.36
N GLU A 944 40.87 25.82 -14.41
CA GLU A 944 40.14 27.07 -14.23
C GLU A 944 40.22 27.96 -15.47
N ARG A 945 41.27 27.79 -16.27
CA ARG A 945 41.44 28.49 -17.55
C ARG A 945 40.37 28.17 -18.58
N PHE A 946 39.66 27.04 -18.47
CA PHE A 946 38.60 26.63 -19.39
C PHE A 946 37.21 27.12 -18.97
N PHE A 947 36.99 27.32 -17.67
CA PHE A 947 35.68 27.58 -17.07
C PHE A 947 35.57 29.02 -16.54
N LYS A 948 35.95 29.98 -17.37
CA LYS A 948 35.82 31.42 -17.08
C LYS A 948 34.99 32.08 -18.16
N ASP A 949 34.05 32.91 -17.75
CA ASP A 949 33.34 33.76 -18.70
C ASP A 949 34.31 34.83 -19.23
N VAL A 950 34.33 34.99 -20.56
CA VAL A 950 35.28 35.86 -21.26
C VAL A 950 34.97 37.34 -21.01
N GLU A 951 33.72 37.69 -20.75
CA GLU A 951 33.26 39.06 -20.56
C GLU A 951 33.36 39.50 -19.08
N THR A 952 32.89 38.65 -18.16
CA THR A 952 32.84 38.99 -16.72
C THR A 952 34.06 38.53 -15.94
N GLY A 953 34.82 37.57 -16.47
CA GLY A 953 35.94 36.93 -15.76
C GLY A 953 35.51 35.99 -14.63
N GLU A 954 34.21 35.77 -14.43
CA GLU A 954 33.68 34.90 -13.38
C GLU A 954 33.91 33.42 -13.68
N GLN A 955 34.11 32.61 -12.63
CA GLN A 955 34.21 31.16 -12.76
C GLN A 955 32.83 30.54 -13.00
N LEU A 956 32.69 29.78 -14.09
CA LEU A 956 31.47 29.09 -14.49
C LEU A 956 31.35 27.72 -13.81
N LEU A 957 31.26 27.73 -12.47
CA LEU A 957 31.19 26.54 -11.62
C LEU A 957 29.85 26.51 -10.87
N PHE A 958 29.05 25.47 -11.12
CA PHE A 958 27.71 25.29 -10.59
C PHE A 958 27.65 24.04 -9.70
N SER A 959 27.37 24.23 -8.40
CA SER A 959 27.29 23.17 -7.39
C SER A 959 25.84 22.99 -6.92
N ALA A 960 25.29 21.78 -7.06
CA ALA A 960 23.95 21.47 -6.57
C ALA A 960 23.83 21.63 -5.04
N ALA A 961 24.94 21.40 -4.33
CA ALA A 961 25.01 21.49 -2.87
C ALA A 961 25.12 22.93 -2.34
N SER A 962 25.67 23.88 -3.12
CA SER A 962 26.00 25.22 -2.59
C SER A 962 25.66 26.41 -3.48
N SER A 963 25.39 26.23 -4.78
CA SER A 963 25.02 27.32 -5.68
C SER A 963 23.51 27.64 -5.66
N LEU A 964 22.69 26.72 -5.18
CA LEU A 964 21.23 26.87 -5.10
C LEU A 964 20.79 27.34 -3.70
N PRO A 965 19.69 28.11 -3.58
CA PRO A 965 19.14 28.52 -2.28
C PRO A 965 18.77 27.34 -1.37
N LYS A 966 18.40 26.20 -1.99
CA LYS A 966 18.17 24.93 -1.32
C LYS A 966 19.15 23.91 -1.90
N PRO A 967 20.04 23.29 -1.10
CA PRO A 967 20.91 22.23 -1.57
C PRO A 967 20.11 21.07 -2.19
N THR A 968 20.57 20.60 -3.35
CA THR A 968 20.01 19.44 -4.07
C THR A 968 21.14 18.54 -4.56
N SER A 969 20.81 17.44 -5.22
CA SER A 969 21.75 16.56 -5.90
C SER A 969 21.14 16.02 -7.20
N LYS A 970 21.99 15.64 -8.15
CA LYS A 970 21.56 14.87 -9.33
C LYS A 970 20.92 13.56 -8.84
N PRO A 971 19.73 13.14 -9.32
CA PRO A 971 19.14 13.39 -10.63
C PRO A 971 18.09 14.53 -10.71
N ASP A 972 18.01 15.40 -9.72
CA ASP A 972 17.18 16.61 -9.82
C ASP A 972 17.75 17.53 -10.92
N PRO A 973 16.96 18.01 -11.91
CA PRO A 973 17.45 18.89 -12.97
C PRO A 973 17.76 20.33 -12.50
N ALA A 974 17.45 20.69 -11.25
CA ALA A 974 17.53 22.07 -10.73
C ALA A 974 18.89 22.73 -10.99
N ILE A 975 20.00 22.00 -10.85
CA ILE A 975 21.34 22.58 -11.05
C ILE A 975 21.65 22.87 -12.53
N TYR A 976 21.20 22.01 -13.45
CA TYR A 976 21.32 22.25 -14.90
C TYR A 976 20.41 23.40 -15.35
N LEU A 977 19.17 23.44 -14.86
CA LEU A 977 18.25 24.55 -15.13
C LEU A 977 18.83 25.88 -14.62
N TYR A 978 19.40 25.89 -13.42
CA TYR A 978 20.05 27.06 -12.85
C TYR A 978 21.30 27.49 -13.64
N ALA A 979 22.14 26.54 -14.07
CA ALA A 979 23.29 26.84 -14.93
C ALA A 979 22.85 27.47 -16.24
N MET A 980 21.82 26.93 -16.90
CA MET A 980 21.25 27.50 -18.14
C MET A 980 20.64 28.89 -17.91
N GLU A 981 19.90 29.10 -16.82
CA GLU A 981 19.35 30.41 -16.44
C GLU A 981 20.46 31.45 -16.25
N LYS A 982 21.53 31.09 -15.53
CA LYS A 982 22.68 31.98 -15.29
C LYS A 982 23.49 32.28 -16.54
N LEU A 983 23.57 31.33 -17.47
CA LEU A 983 24.28 31.47 -18.73
C LEU A 983 23.41 32.13 -19.82
N GLY A 984 22.09 32.23 -19.62
CA GLY A 984 21.15 32.81 -20.58
C GLY A 984 20.92 31.95 -21.82
N ILE A 985 21.02 30.63 -21.69
CA ILE A 985 20.98 29.66 -22.80
C ILE A 985 19.76 28.74 -22.71
N LYS A 986 19.34 28.18 -23.84
CA LYS A 986 18.28 27.17 -23.92
C LYS A 986 18.83 25.74 -23.97
N PRO A 987 18.03 24.71 -23.63
CA PRO A 987 18.47 23.33 -23.68
C PRO A 987 18.94 22.87 -25.07
N GLU A 988 18.38 23.43 -26.16
CA GLU A 988 18.76 23.09 -27.53
C GLU A 988 20.12 23.69 -27.94
N GLU A 989 20.64 24.65 -27.18
CA GLU A 989 21.90 25.35 -27.44
C GLU A 989 23.08 24.75 -26.65
N CYS A 990 22.82 23.71 -25.85
CA CYS A 990 23.83 23.10 -25.01
C CYS A 990 23.86 21.56 -25.03
N VAL A 991 25.02 21.02 -24.66
CA VAL A 991 25.25 19.58 -24.50
C VAL A 991 25.87 19.34 -23.13
N ALA A 992 25.37 18.31 -22.43
CA ALA A 992 25.92 17.87 -21.16
C ALA A 992 26.82 16.64 -21.34
N VAL A 993 27.87 16.51 -20.52
CA VAL A 993 28.70 15.30 -20.44
C VAL A 993 28.66 14.76 -19.02
N GLU A 994 28.28 13.49 -18.88
CA GLU A 994 28.03 12.84 -17.58
C GLU A 994 28.54 11.40 -17.57
N ASP A 995 29.18 10.98 -16.48
CA ASP A 995 29.69 9.61 -16.29
C ASP A 995 28.73 8.73 -15.46
N SER A 996 27.71 9.34 -14.85
CA SER A 996 26.83 8.70 -13.89
C SER A 996 25.38 8.66 -14.35
N LYS A 997 24.64 7.64 -13.87
CA LYS A 997 23.20 7.52 -14.10
C LYS A 997 22.43 8.73 -13.57
N SER A 998 22.77 9.17 -12.36
CA SER A 998 22.09 10.28 -11.68
C SER A 998 22.29 11.58 -12.46
N GLY A 999 23.52 11.84 -12.92
CA GLY A 999 23.83 13.00 -13.71
C GLY A 999 23.19 12.99 -15.10
N THR A 1000 23.25 11.86 -15.79
CA THR A 1000 22.57 11.69 -17.08
C THR A 1000 21.08 11.98 -16.98
N LEU A 1001 20.40 11.42 -15.96
CA LEU A 1001 18.99 11.71 -15.70
C LEU A 1001 18.74 13.20 -15.41
N SER A 1002 19.64 13.87 -14.68
CA SER A 1002 19.52 15.30 -14.37
C SER A 1002 19.59 16.14 -15.65
N GLY A 1003 20.58 15.92 -16.50
CA GLY A 1003 20.73 16.60 -17.79
C GLY A 1003 19.55 16.34 -18.73
N THR A 1004 19.14 15.08 -18.89
CA THR A 1004 18.00 14.71 -19.73
C THR A 1004 16.70 15.33 -19.22
N ARG A 1005 16.47 15.37 -17.89
CA ARG A 1005 15.29 16.01 -17.29
C ARG A 1005 15.28 17.53 -17.44
N ALA A 1006 16.45 18.15 -17.57
CA ALA A 1006 16.57 19.57 -17.91
C ALA A 1006 16.32 19.84 -19.41
N GLY A 1007 16.05 18.79 -20.21
CA GLY A 1007 15.83 18.90 -21.66
C GLY A 1007 17.11 18.94 -22.48
N ILE A 1008 18.27 18.68 -21.86
CA ILE A 1008 19.59 18.81 -22.48
C ILE A 1008 19.96 17.49 -23.16
N LYS A 1009 20.61 17.58 -24.31
CA LYS A 1009 21.23 16.42 -24.97
C LYS A 1009 22.46 15.98 -24.15
N VAL A 1010 22.51 14.72 -23.74
CA VAL A 1010 23.57 14.20 -22.86
C VAL A 1010 24.47 13.20 -23.59
N ILE A 1011 25.78 13.43 -23.51
CA ILE A 1011 26.83 12.47 -23.84
C ILE A 1011 27.20 11.70 -22.57
N GLY A 1012 27.03 10.39 -22.58
CA GLY A 1012 27.51 9.53 -21.49
C GLY A 1012 29.01 9.26 -21.61
N TYR A 1013 29.78 9.33 -20.53
CA TYR A 1013 31.21 9.03 -20.52
C TYR A 1013 31.51 7.83 -19.64
N VAL A 1014 32.11 6.76 -20.19
CA VAL A 1014 32.42 5.53 -19.43
C VAL A 1014 33.92 5.30 -19.24
N GLY A 1015 34.77 6.22 -19.68
CA GLY A 1015 36.22 6.13 -19.55
C GLY A 1015 36.78 5.90 -18.13
N PRO A 1016 36.22 6.45 -17.02
CA PRO A 1016 36.76 6.25 -15.67
C PRO A 1016 36.53 4.82 -15.16
N TYR A 1017 35.57 4.07 -15.71
CA TYR A 1017 35.25 2.72 -15.26
C TYR A 1017 36.25 1.70 -15.79
N LYS A 1018 36.44 0.61 -15.03
CA LYS A 1018 37.25 -0.54 -15.42
C LYS A 1018 36.68 -1.18 -16.69
N ALA A 1019 37.54 -1.73 -17.55
CA ALA A 1019 37.14 -2.25 -18.86
C ALA A 1019 35.96 -3.24 -18.81
N GLU A 1020 35.90 -4.08 -17.78
CA GLU A 1020 34.83 -5.05 -17.55
C GLU A 1020 33.48 -4.43 -17.13
N GLU A 1021 33.48 -3.20 -16.60
CA GLU A 1021 32.29 -2.48 -16.14
C GLU A 1021 31.76 -1.48 -17.18
N ARG A 1022 32.58 -1.09 -18.16
CA ARG A 1022 32.24 -0.07 -19.17
C ARG A 1022 31.00 -0.40 -19.97
N GLU A 1023 30.85 -1.64 -20.44
CA GLU A 1023 29.69 -2.04 -21.23
C GLU A 1023 28.39 -1.97 -20.39
N HIS A 1024 28.47 -2.39 -19.14
CA HIS A 1024 27.35 -2.29 -18.21
C HIS A 1024 26.98 -0.82 -17.98
N MET A 1025 27.96 0.03 -17.65
CA MET A 1025 27.70 1.45 -17.43
C MET A 1025 27.18 2.14 -18.69
N ALA A 1026 27.72 1.85 -19.87
CA ALA A 1026 27.24 2.40 -21.13
C ALA A 1026 25.77 2.07 -21.38
N LYS A 1027 25.32 0.87 -21.03
CA LYS A 1027 23.91 0.49 -21.06
C LYS A 1027 23.09 1.32 -20.06
N VAL A 1028 23.57 1.48 -18.82
CA VAL A 1028 22.91 2.29 -17.80
C VAL A 1028 22.75 3.74 -18.22
N LEU A 1029 23.78 4.36 -18.82
CA LEU A 1029 23.73 5.75 -19.29
C LEU A 1029 22.76 5.91 -20.47
N ARG A 1030 22.72 4.97 -21.42
CA ARG A 1030 21.72 4.98 -22.51
C ARG A 1030 20.30 4.87 -21.98
N GLU A 1031 20.05 3.97 -21.03
CA GLU A 1031 18.75 3.82 -20.38
C GLU A 1031 18.36 5.07 -19.57
N ALA A 1032 19.34 5.81 -19.05
CA ALA A 1032 19.14 7.07 -18.34
C ALA A 1032 18.84 8.27 -19.27
N GLY A 1033 19.01 8.12 -20.58
CA GLY A 1033 18.72 9.16 -21.58
C GLY A 1033 19.94 9.78 -22.25
N ALA A 1034 21.14 9.21 -22.09
CA ALA A 1034 22.28 9.60 -22.92
C ALA A 1034 22.03 9.21 -24.38
N ILE A 1035 22.14 10.18 -25.28
CA ILE A 1035 21.87 10.00 -26.72
C ILE A 1035 23.05 9.35 -27.44
N ILE A 1036 24.25 9.50 -26.89
CA ILE A 1036 25.47 8.85 -27.34
C ILE A 1036 26.36 8.60 -26.12
N VAL A 1037 27.17 7.54 -26.16
CA VAL A 1037 28.12 7.20 -25.09
C VAL A 1037 29.50 7.13 -25.71
N MET A 1038 30.48 7.77 -25.06
CA MET A 1038 31.88 7.76 -25.43
C MET A 1038 32.72 7.03 -24.38
N GLU A 1039 33.73 6.29 -24.83
CA GLU A 1039 34.67 5.60 -23.94
C GLU A 1039 35.93 6.41 -23.67
N ASP A 1040 36.34 7.24 -24.64
CA ASP A 1040 37.52 8.07 -24.57
C ASP A 1040 37.19 9.52 -24.95
N TRP A 1041 37.83 10.49 -24.29
CA TRP A 1041 37.67 11.92 -24.60
C TRP A 1041 38.14 12.28 -26.02
N ALA A 1042 38.94 11.43 -26.68
CA ALA A 1042 39.26 11.55 -28.10
C ALA A 1042 38.02 11.48 -29.02
N GLU A 1043 36.95 10.80 -28.60
CA GLU A 1043 35.70 10.66 -29.36
C GLU A 1043 34.76 11.87 -29.21
N PHE A 1044 35.09 12.81 -28.31
CA PHE A 1044 34.18 13.90 -27.93
C PHE A 1044 33.77 14.79 -29.11
N GLU A 1045 34.71 15.20 -29.96
CA GLU A 1045 34.41 16.06 -31.12
C GLU A 1045 33.53 15.33 -32.16
N GLU A 1046 33.74 14.02 -32.36
CA GLU A 1046 32.90 13.21 -33.25
C GLU A 1046 31.48 13.07 -32.67
N CYS A 1047 31.37 12.83 -31.37
CA CYS A 1047 30.07 12.76 -30.69
C CYS A 1047 29.31 14.08 -30.79
N LEU A 1048 29.99 15.20 -30.56
CA LEU A 1048 29.40 16.53 -30.69
C LEU A 1048 28.95 16.83 -32.13
N ALA A 1049 29.75 16.46 -33.13
CA ALA A 1049 29.38 16.61 -34.53
C ALA A 1049 28.14 15.78 -34.92
N LYS A 1050 28.00 14.55 -34.41
CA LYS A 1050 26.80 13.71 -34.62
C LYS A 1050 25.54 14.35 -34.03
N ILE A 1051 25.67 15.00 -32.87
CA ILE A 1051 24.57 15.70 -32.20
C ILE A 1051 24.09 16.91 -33.02
N GLU A 1052 25.03 17.65 -33.61
CA GLU A 1052 24.75 18.84 -34.43
C GLU A 1052 24.17 18.49 -35.80
N SER A 1053 24.62 17.39 -36.40
CA SER A 1053 24.08 16.90 -37.67
C SER A 1053 22.70 16.24 -37.53
N GLY A 1054 22.24 16.00 -36.31
CA GLY A 1054 21.00 15.26 -36.02
C GLY A 1054 21.07 13.78 -36.39
N SER A 1055 22.27 13.20 -36.41
CA SER A 1055 22.50 11.79 -36.77
C SER A 1055 22.21 10.81 -35.64
N VAL A 1056 21.94 11.31 -34.44
CA VAL A 1056 21.63 10.56 -33.21
C VAL A 1056 20.39 11.09 -32.52
#